data_AF-A0A1F9QGX1-F1
#
_entry.id   AF-A0A1F9QGX1-F1
#
_cell.length_a   1.000
_cell.length_b   1.000
_cell.length_c   1.000
_cell.angle_alpha   90.00
_cell.angle_beta   90.00
_cell.angle_gamma   90.00
#
_symmetry.space_group_name_H-M   'P 1'
#
loop_
_entity.id
_entity.type
_entity.pdbx_description
1 polymer ?
#
loop_
_entity_poly.entity_id
_entity_poly.type
_entity_poly.pdbx_seq_one_letter_code
_entity_poly.pdbx_strand_id
1 'polypeptide(L)'
;MYFVADNLSNLNIFSGQPASFPQALQAFQGLAELALPIRAVTSGPVTLYAVEPFAEGQHAFLAAFTDAQLLNPPLIRRPAQEAALMLFHAPKNDLFMFNAPHPQARGAFSPLRASRRDLSLLAGFLMAGPKAGEDTARQAAGEFNMGRLHCAHYLYALAAARNPASGVRFALGSVLIELGLLQEAYDGMKEDKDPEALLNLAVIHRKTGNPQAAGEMLAAIGPGTPLEDRKAAENAWLDLEAGKEDEAEKAFRRLATSAFDKTEALSGLGAALAKTAFRTKDKGRLAAAATALRSALVTPSAATGRIFFQLGNLYFRSGDPAQAADCYRRSAAIAPAVQALANLALTLVKTGKTAEAAAITLQVALTDLDSAARLIAEFPKDALGALFPPPPQAAAPVPSARQPEVQAAPAPEPAKPAASAPEAAAPPSSFAQPAAMQAASLAPAQPVAAPSSFRRPAPAAAPAPAPQLKIETLRDIVSSPSAPTEEESRKDDFISRAFKLASYLEDEFGKKVYFNPDGLGEVEKKLRLTFIKARTNPQAGIEMVMDCAAFLCYLLQERHKGRLIKLADFDPWGWPMIFEKPGLKFTTYPVQRVWRLLWETAVPEPGWLGKYVDWVSVCLKEPAPPLCGLAAARGKVMSHPERLADVAAEHKRMLILNSSLPETSNIEYGRSGITKLEAAIKNSFRPDIPPTTDGWKLLRCYGHILAEIMIKDFKAAWYNADGEDGGWSMQTPWKTLVFPMAKIYKTAANRDDLGAYYDALLSEKLRLQGGPRPG
;
A
#
# COMPACT_ATOMS: atom_id res chain seq x y z
N MET A 1 40.14 18.12 18.47
CA MET A 1 38.86 17.87 17.75
C MET A 1 38.39 16.45 18.07
N TYR A 2 38.00 16.21 19.32
CA TYR A 2 37.39 14.97 19.82
C TYR A 2 36.61 15.39 21.07
N PHE A 3 35.27 15.34 21.03
CA PHE A 3 34.28 15.41 22.14
C PHE A 3 32.92 15.91 21.60
N VAL A 4 32.21 15.11 20.80
CA VAL A 4 30.76 15.35 20.50
C VAL A 4 29.98 14.02 20.32
N ALA A 5 30.61 12.92 19.92
CA ALA A 5 29.91 11.68 19.60
C ALA A 5 29.19 11.02 20.81
N ASP A 6 29.79 11.03 22.01
CA ASP A 6 29.25 10.31 23.18
C ASP A 6 27.96 10.92 23.76
N ASN A 7 27.68 12.20 23.51
CA ASN A 7 26.45 12.84 24.00
C ASN A 7 25.25 12.62 23.07
N LEU A 8 25.47 12.46 21.76
CA LEU A 8 24.37 12.31 20.80
C LEU A 8 23.69 10.93 20.89
N SER A 9 24.42 9.88 21.28
CA SER A 9 23.86 8.54 21.54
C SER A 9 22.87 8.54 22.70
N ASN A 10 23.06 9.40 23.72
CA ASN A 10 22.16 9.53 24.85
C ASN A 10 20.84 10.26 24.48
N LEU A 11 20.80 10.98 23.36
CA LEU A 11 19.62 11.68 22.88
C LEU A 11 18.72 10.81 21.99
N ASN A 12 19.23 9.66 21.51
CA ASN A 12 18.42 8.68 20.80
C ASN A 12 17.73 7.74 21.79
N ILE A 13 16.41 7.92 21.94
CA ILE A 13 15.57 7.11 22.85
C ILE A 13 15.42 5.64 22.43
N PHE A 14 15.93 5.23 21.26
CA PHE A 14 15.84 3.85 20.75
C PHE A 14 17.11 3.03 20.93
N SER A 15 18.00 3.41 21.86
CA SER A 15 19.33 2.81 22.06
C SER A 15 19.37 1.32 22.48
N GLY A 16 18.22 0.63 22.49
CA GLY A 16 18.11 -0.82 22.72
C GLY A 16 17.44 -1.62 21.58
N GLN A 17 17.16 -1.01 20.42
CA GLN A 17 16.43 -1.62 19.27
C GLN A 17 15.13 -2.36 19.64
N PRO A 18 14.00 -1.64 19.81
CA PRO A 18 12.73 -2.31 20.09
C PRO A 18 12.34 -3.26 18.94
N ALA A 19 11.87 -4.47 19.28
CA ALA A 19 11.55 -5.49 18.28
C ALA A 19 10.28 -5.17 17.47
N SER A 20 9.45 -4.24 17.94
CA SER A 20 8.27 -3.73 17.22
C SER A 20 7.90 -2.32 17.66
N PHE A 21 7.13 -1.61 16.84
CA PHE A 21 6.66 -0.26 17.16
C PHE A 21 5.83 -0.17 18.46
N PRO A 22 4.89 -1.10 18.76
CA PRO A 22 4.17 -1.10 20.04
C PRO A 22 5.08 -1.18 21.27
N GLN A 23 6.19 -1.91 21.19
CA GLN A 23 7.18 -1.97 22.28
C GLN A 23 7.97 -0.67 22.42
N ALA A 24 8.14 0.07 21.32
CA ALA A 24 8.83 1.35 21.31
C ALA A 24 8.00 2.51 21.88
N LEU A 25 6.67 2.39 21.97
CA LEU A 25 5.78 3.48 22.40
C LEU A 25 6.19 4.10 23.73
N GLN A 26 6.58 3.28 24.72
CA GLN A 26 6.99 3.77 26.03
C GLN A 26 8.24 4.67 25.99
N ALA A 27 9.12 4.50 24.99
CA ALA A 27 10.28 5.37 24.81
C ALA A 27 9.87 6.82 24.47
N PHE A 28 8.69 7.03 23.90
CA PHE A 28 8.15 8.36 23.62
C PHE A 28 7.51 9.03 24.85
N GLN A 29 7.45 8.35 26.00
CA GLN A 29 6.84 8.91 27.19
C GLN A 29 7.59 10.18 27.64
N GLY A 30 6.84 11.27 27.85
CA GLY A 30 7.42 12.55 28.27
C GLY A 30 8.08 13.35 27.16
N LEU A 31 8.07 12.86 25.91
CA LEU A 31 8.58 13.60 24.77
C LEU A 31 7.67 14.78 24.44
N ALA A 32 8.17 16.00 24.64
CA ALA A 32 7.39 17.22 24.41
C ALA A 32 7.27 17.57 22.92
N GLU A 33 8.37 17.47 22.17
CA GLU A 33 8.45 17.92 20.78
C GLU A 33 9.16 16.90 19.87
N LEU A 34 8.83 16.93 18.59
CA LEU A 34 9.56 16.28 17.51
C LEU A 34 10.20 17.35 16.63
N ALA A 35 11.44 17.07 16.20
CA ALA A 35 12.15 17.86 15.21
C ALA A 35 11.95 17.27 13.82
N LEU A 36 11.52 18.09 12.87
CA LEU A 36 11.26 17.66 11.49
C LEU A 36 12.29 18.34 10.57
N PRO A 37 13.06 17.56 9.78
CA PRO A 37 13.90 18.14 8.75
C PRO A 37 12.99 18.75 7.68
N ILE A 38 13.27 20.00 7.30
CA ILE A 38 12.51 20.69 6.24
C ILE A 38 13.46 21.18 5.16
N ARG A 39 12.95 21.30 3.94
CA ARG A 39 13.60 22.04 2.86
C ARG A 39 12.78 23.24 2.45
N ALA A 40 13.45 24.27 1.97
CA ALA A 40 12.81 25.35 1.24
C ALA A 40 12.50 24.90 -0.21
N VAL A 41 11.29 25.16 -0.69
CA VAL A 41 10.86 24.92 -2.06
C VAL A 41 10.25 26.18 -2.62
N THR A 42 10.82 26.71 -3.70
CA THR A 42 10.28 27.90 -4.37
C THR A 42 9.15 27.51 -5.31
N SER A 43 7.99 28.14 -5.14
CA SER A 43 6.83 28.04 -6.02
C SER A 43 6.45 29.44 -6.52
N GLY A 44 6.91 29.80 -7.72
CA GLY A 44 6.79 31.17 -8.23
C GLY A 44 7.56 32.17 -7.35
N PRO A 45 6.95 33.28 -6.89
CA PRO A 45 7.61 34.25 -6.00
C PRO A 45 7.62 33.83 -4.51
N VAL A 46 7.01 32.70 -4.16
CA VAL A 46 6.82 32.24 -2.78
C VAL A 46 7.80 31.14 -2.42
N THR A 47 8.32 31.17 -1.19
CA THR A 47 9.08 30.06 -0.61
C THR A 47 8.19 29.28 0.36
N LEU A 48 8.01 27.99 0.11
CA LEU A 48 7.35 27.04 0.98
C LEU A 48 8.36 26.17 1.72
N TYR A 49 7.94 25.54 2.82
CA TYR A 49 8.76 24.57 3.54
C TYR A 49 8.04 23.22 3.59
N ALA A 50 8.77 22.15 3.30
CA ALA A 50 8.24 20.80 3.29
C ALA A 50 9.19 19.83 3.98
N VAL A 51 8.63 18.81 4.64
CA VAL A 51 9.39 17.64 5.05
C VAL A 51 9.63 16.81 3.79
N GLU A 52 10.87 16.81 3.28
CA GLU A 52 11.18 16.07 2.06
C GLU A 52 11.21 14.57 2.34
N PRO A 53 10.50 13.75 1.53
CA PRO A 53 10.66 12.31 1.61
C PRO A 53 12.08 11.90 1.23
N PHE A 54 12.68 11.02 2.00
CA PHE A 54 13.93 10.36 1.62
C PHE A 54 13.65 8.90 1.22
N ALA A 55 14.46 8.36 0.32
CA ALA A 55 14.29 7.00 -0.17
C ALA A 55 15.27 6.04 0.52
N GLU A 56 14.75 4.88 0.94
CA GLU A 56 15.56 3.72 1.31
C GLU A 56 15.11 2.52 0.45
N GLY A 57 15.92 2.18 -0.57
CA GLY A 57 15.52 1.20 -1.58
C GLY A 57 14.40 1.72 -2.47
N GLN A 58 13.28 0.99 -2.52
CA GLN A 58 12.09 1.35 -3.32
C GLN A 58 11.03 2.13 -2.51
N HIS A 59 11.29 2.38 -1.22
CA HIS A 59 10.33 2.97 -0.31
C HIS A 59 10.70 4.42 0.01
N ALA A 60 9.70 5.31 0.01
CA ALA A 60 9.84 6.71 0.41
C ALA A 60 9.33 6.91 1.84
N PHE A 61 10.13 7.57 2.68
CA PHE A 61 9.84 7.80 4.09
C PHE A 61 9.80 9.29 4.40
N LEU A 62 8.90 9.71 5.29
CA LEU A 62 9.02 10.99 5.99
C LEU A 62 9.77 10.80 7.31
N ALA A 63 10.76 11.67 7.57
CA ALA A 63 11.60 11.59 8.76
C ALA A 63 11.08 12.49 9.89
N ALA A 64 11.21 12.00 11.12
CA ALA A 64 11.07 12.79 12.34
C ALA A 64 12.19 12.44 13.32
N PHE A 65 12.57 13.37 14.19
CA PHE A 65 13.66 13.19 15.14
C PHE A 65 13.20 13.51 16.55
N THR A 66 13.63 12.69 17.49
CA THR A 66 13.21 12.78 18.90
C THR A 66 13.92 13.90 19.64
N ASP A 67 14.98 14.47 19.08
CA ASP A 67 15.63 15.66 19.61
C ASP A 67 16.17 16.51 18.44
N ALA A 68 16.00 17.83 18.53
CA ALA A 68 16.45 18.77 17.50
C ALA A 68 17.98 18.83 17.37
N GLN A 69 18.72 18.49 18.43
CA GLN A 69 20.19 18.41 18.41
C GLN A 69 20.71 17.26 17.53
N LEU A 70 19.85 16.32 17.13
CA LEU A 70 20.17 15.25 16.18
C LEU A 70 20.19 15.74 14.72
N LEU A 71 19.72 16.96 14.45
CA LEU A 71 19.56 17.51 13.10
C LEU A 71 20.39 18.79 12.88
N ASN A 72 20.89 18.95 11.65
CA ASN A 72 21.37 20.20 11.10
C ASN A 72 20.18 21.01 10.55
N PRO A 73 20.15 22.34 10.75
CA PRO A 73 19.14 23.20 10.15
C PRO A 73 19.19 23.15 8.61
N PRO A 74 18.09 23.48 7.90
CA PRO A 74 16.82 23.97 8.45
C PRO A 74 15.91 22.84 8.98
N LEU A 75 15.29 23.10 10.14
CA LEU A 75 14.36 22.19 10.80
C LEU A 75 13.23 22.99 11.45
N ILE A 76 12.11 22.33 11.73
CA ILE A 76 11.06 22.87 12.60
C ILE A 76 10.87 21.98 13.82
N ARG A 77 10.41 22.56 14.91
CA ARG A 77 9.96 21.82 16.10
C ARG A 77 8.45 21.90 16.18
N ARG A 78 7.83 20.81 16.58
CA ARG A 78 6.38 20.70 16.78
C ARG A 78 6.12 19.88 18.04
N PRO A 79 5.04 20.17 18.79
CA PRO A 79 4.57 19.26 19.83
C PRO A 79 4.47 17.84 19.28
N ALA A 80 4.96 16.84 20.03
CA ALA A 80 5.11 15.48 19.52
C ALA A 80 3.78 14.91 19.01
N GLN A 81 2.68 15.22 19.70
CA GLN A 81 1.33 14.84 19.31
C GLN A 81 0.90 15.49 17.97
N GLU A 82 1.15 16.80 17.80
CA GLU A 82 0.82 17.51 16.56
C GLU A 82 1.63 16.98 15.37
N ALA A 83 2.91 16.70 15.58
CA ALA A 83 3.77 16.10 14.57
C ALA A 83 3.29 14.69 14.16
N ALA A 84 2.92 13.84 15.13
CA ALA A 84 2.38 12.52 14.85
C ALA A 84 1.07 12.60 14.02
N LEU A 85 0.16 13.51 14.37
CA LEU A 85 -1.08 13.75 13.62
C LEU A 85 -0.81 14.30 12.21
N MET A 86 0.10 15.28 12.10
CA MET A 86 0.48 15.86 10.82
C MET A 86 1.04 14.79 9.87
N LEU A 87 1.94 13.94 10.36
CA LEU A 87 2.51 12.84 9.59
C LEU A 87 1.44 11.78 9.25
N PHE A 88 0.55 11.44 10.19
CA PHE A 88 -0.55 10.50 9.96
C PHE A 88 -1.44 10.93 8.79
N HIS A 89 -1.68 12.24 8.67
CA HIS A 89 -2.49 12.83 7.60
C HIS A 89 -1.71 13.21 6.34
N ALA A 90 -0.44 12.80 6.21
CA ALA A 90 0.31 12.96 4.97
C ALA A 90 -0.35 12.13 3.84
N PRO A 91 -0.77 12.74 2.72
CA PRO A 91 -1.61 12.06 1.74
C PRO A 91 -0.83 11.11 0.82
N LYS A 92 0.49 11.30 0.68
CA LYS A 92 1.33 10.60 -0.31
C LYS A 92 2.35 9.64 0.31
N ASN A 93 2.31 9.46 1.64
CA ASN A 93 3.30 8.69 2.38
C ASN A 93 2.60 7.76 3.36
N ASP A 94 2.94 6.47 3.30
CA ASP A 94 2.46 5.45 4.25
C ASP A 94 3.56 4.95 5.19
N LEU A 95 4.80 5.38 4.95
CA LEU A 95 5.98 4.97 5.68
C LEU A 95 6.71 6.18 6.27
N PHE A 96 7.14 6.01 7.52
CA PHE A 96 7.76 7.04 8.35
C PHE A 96 8.94 6.46 9.11
N MET A 97 9.86 7.32 9.51
CA MET A 97 11.04 6.88 10.25
C MET A 97 11.48 7.90 11.29
N PHE A 98 11.61 7.45 12.53
CA PHE A 98 12.16 8.24 13.63
C PHE A 98 13.67 8.06 13.71
N ASN A 99 14.40 9.15 13.96
CA ASN A 99 15.86 9.18 14.05
C ASN A 99 16.53 8.53 12.82
N ALA A 100 16.01 8.87 11.65
CA ALA A 100 16.37 8.27 10.37
C ALA A 100 17.82 8.58 9.94
N PRO A 101 18.45 7.72 9.12
CA PRO A 101 19.65 8.07 8.38
C PRO A 101 19.29 9.08 7.27
N HIS A 102 19.25 10.36 7.65
CA HIS A 102 18.83 11.48 6.80
C HIS A 102 20.03 12.39 6.48
N PRO A 103 20.10 13.07 5.32
CA PRO A 103 21.19 13.99 4.99
C PRO A 103 21.41 15.11 6.01
N GLN A 104 20.35 15.52 6.70
CA GLN A 104 20.42 16.53 7.76
C GLN A 104 20.75 15.94 9.14
N ALA A 105 20.87 14.62 9.30
CA ALA A 105 21.22 14.01 10.59
C ALA A 105 22.69 14.30 10.96
N ARG A 106 22.96 14.57 12.24
CA ARG A 106 24.32 14.84 12.78
C ARG A 106 25.10 13.57 13.15
N GLY A 107 24.56 12.40 12.87
CA GLY A 107 25.18 11.12 13.18
C GLY A 107 24.35 9.95 12.66
N ALA A 108 24.89 8.75 12.83
CA ALA A 108 24.15 7.52 12.62
C ALA A 108 23.45 7.13 13.93
N PHE A 109 22.14 6.95 13.85
CA PHE A 109 21.28 6.59 14.99
C PHE A 109 20.55 5.29 14.67
N SER A 110 20.16 4.53 15.70
CA SER A 110 19.22 3.43 15.53
C SER A 110 17.84 3.98 15.16
N PRO A 111 17.34 3.75 13.93
CA PRO A 111 16.08 4.31 13.50
C PRO A 111 14.91 3.44 13.96
N LEU A 112 13.73 4.04 14.09
CA LEU A 112 12.48 3.32 14.29
C LEU A 112 11.56 3.56 13.08
N ARG A 113 11.29 2.51 12.31
CA ARG A 113 10.32 2.55 11.22
C ARG A 113 8.89 2.53 11.76
N ALA A 114 8.00 3.23 11.08
CA ALA A 114 6.60 3.33 11.44
C ALA A 114 5.72 3.34 10.17
N SER A 115 4.59 2.67 10.25
CA SER A 115 3.48 2.77 9.31
C SER A 115 2.53 3.91 9.68
N ARG A 116 1.56 4.22 8.81
CA ARG A 116 0.45 5.14 9.13
C ARG A 116 -0.33 4.67 10.37
N ARG A 117 -0.59 3.36 10.51
CA ARG A 117 -1.20 2.79 11.73
C ARG A 117 -0.37 3.08 12.98
N ASP A 118 0.95 2.94 12.90
CA ASP A 118 1.86 3.19 14.01
C ASP A 118 1.84 4.66 14.45
N LEU A 119 1.76 5.61 13.52
CA LEU A 119 1.59 7.03 13.86
C LEU A 119 0.28 7.30 14.59
N SER A 120 -0.80 6.60 14.23
CA SER A 120 -2.07 6.70 14.95
C SER A 120 -1.95 6.16 16.38
N LEU A 121 -1.24 5.04 16.57
CA LEU A 121 -0.93 4.51 17.90
C LEU A 121 -0.09 5.48 18.73
N LEU A 122 0.94 6.09 18.14
CA LEU A 122 1.77 7.09 18.79
C LEU A 122 0.96 8.32 19.20
N ALA A 123 0.14 8.86 18.29
CA ALA A 123 -0.72 10.00 18.59
C ALA A 123 -1.68 9.67 19.74
N GLY A 124 -2.31 8.50 19.72
CA GLY A 124 -3.19 8.04 20.79
C GLY A 124 -2.47 7.86 22.13
N PHE A 125 -1.27 7.28 22.11
CA PHE A 125 -0.42 7.13 23.30
C PHE A 125 -0.04 8.48 23.92
N LEU A 126 0.38 9.45 23.11
CA LEU A 126 0.77 10.78 23.57
C LEU A 126 -0.43 11.56 24.15
N MET A 127 -1.65 11.30 23.68
CA MET A 127 -2.88 11.92 24.17
C MET A 127 -3.44 11.26 25.43
N ALA A 128 -3.53 9.93 25.44
CA ALA A 128 -4.12 9.17 26.54
C ALA A 128 -3.14 8.96 27.72
N GLY A 129 -1.84 9.06 27.45
CA GLY A 129 -0.78 8.70 28.39
C GLY A 129 -0.61 7.18 28.54
N PRO A 130 0.37 6.73 29.34
CA PRO A 130 0.73 5.31 29.47
C PRO A 130 -0.27 4.47 30.29
N LYS A 131 -1.36 5.07 30.79
CA LYS A 131 -2.23 4.42 31.78
C LYS A 131 -3.30 3.56 31.12
N ALA A 132 -3.07 2.26 31.10
CA ALA A 132 -4.12 1.26 30.90
C ALA A 132 -4.72 0.89 32.27
N GLY A 133 -5.91 1.40 32.59
CA GLY A 133 -6.67 0.96 33.79
C GLY A 133 -7.24 -0.46 33.63
N GLU A 134 -7.89 -0.97 34.70
CA GLU A 134 -8.54 -2.30 34.70
C GLU A 134 -9.59 -2.47 33.58
N ASP A 135 -10.20 -1.38 33.11
CA ASP A 135 -11.23 -1.41 32.06
C ASP A 135 -10.86 -0.59 30.81
N THR A 136 -9.78 -1.01 30.16
CA THR A 136 -9.25 -0.32 28.96
C THR A 136 -10.24 -0.30 27.80
N ALA A 137 -11.06 -1.35 27.62
CA ALA A 137 -12.04 -1.42 26.55
C ALA A 137 -13.19 -0.41 26.73
N ARG A 138 -13.70 -0.24 27.96
CA ARG A 138 -14.72 0.79 28.24
C ARG A 138 -14.18 2.20 28.05
N GLN A 139 -12.93 2.45 28.45
CA GLN A 139 -12.26 3.73 28.20
C GLN A 139 -12.14 4.00 26.69
N ALA A 140 -11.73 3.00 25.91
CA ALA A 140 -11.65 3.09 24.46
C ALA A 140 -13.01 3.43 23.83
N ALA A 141 -14.10 2.80 24.29
CA ALA A 141 -15.45 3.10 23.86
C ALA A 141 -15.86 4.55 24.17
N GLY A 142 -15.49 5.06 25.35
CA GLY A 142 -15.71 6.46 25.72
C GLY A 142 -15.01 7.44 24.79
N GLU A 143 -13.72 7.21 24.51
CA GLU A 143 -12.93 8.04 23.59
C GLU A 143 -13.48 7.97 22.15
N PHE A 144 -13.89 6.79 21.68
CA PHE A 144 -14.52 6.60 20.38
C PHE A 144 -15.83 7.39 20.25
N ASN A 145 -16.69 7.32 21.27
CA ASN A 145 -17.93 8.08 21.32
C ASN A 145 -17.71 9.60 21.39
N MET A 146 -16.56 10.06 21.90
CA MET A 146 -16.20 11.49 21.88
C MET A 146 -15.56 11.93 20.54
N GLY A 147 -15.35 11.01 19.59
CA GLY A 147 -14.66 11.30 18.34
C GLY A 147 -13.14 11.40 18.46
N ARG A 148 -12.56 10.95 19.56
CA ARG A 148 -11.10 10.93 19.80
C ARG A 148 -10.50 9.63 19.28
N LEU A 149 -10.51 9.49 17.95
CA LEU A 149 -10.23 8.24 17.26
C LEU A 149 -8.83 7.68 17.54
N HIS A 150 -7.81 8.53 17.65
CA HIS A 150 -6.43 8.09 17.93
C HIS A 150 -6.31 7.51 19.36
N CYS A 151 -6.89 8.17 20.36
CA CYS A 151 -6.97 7.65 21.73
C CYS A 151 -7.70 6.31 21.77
N ALA A 152 -8.86 6.24 21.11
CA ALA A 152 -9.65 5.02 21.01
C ALA A 152 -8.85 3.89 20.34
N HIS A 153 -8.12 4.18 19.26
CA HIS A 153 -7.27 3.20 18.57
C HIS A 153 -6.20 2.65 19.51
N TYR A 154 -5.46 3.51 20.22
CA TYR A 154 -4.43 3.09 21.17
C TYR A 154 -5.02 2.20 22.27
N LEU A 155 -6.12 2.61 22.91
CA LEU A 155 -6.74 1.87 24.00
C LEU A 155 -7.37 0.55 23.53
N TYR A 156 -8.02 0.52 22.37
CA TYR A 156 -8.54 -0.71 21.79
C TYR A 156 -7.43 -1.66 21.35
N ALA A 157 -6.31 -1.16 20.83
CA ALA A 157 -5.15 -1.98 20.51
C ALA A 157 -4.56 -2.64 21.77
N LEU A 158 -4.48 -1.91 22.88
CA LEU A 158 -4.07 -2.48 24.18
C LEU A 158 -5.06 -3.53 24.69
N ALA A 159 -6.37 -3.26 24.59
CA ALA A 159 -7.40 -4.20 25.05
C ALA A 159 -7.42 -5.48 24.19
N ALA A 160 -7.32 -5.35 22.87
CA ALA A 160 -7.26 -6.48 21.94
C ALA A 160 -5.98 -7.31 22.13
N ALA A 161 -4.83 -6.68 22.44
CA ALA A 161 -3.60 -7.41 22.73
C ALA A 161 -3.68 -8.28 23.99
N ARG A 162 -4.48 -7.86 25.00
CA ARG A 162 -4.74 -8.65 26.21
C ARG A 162 -5.66 -9.84 25.97
N ASN A 163 -6.64 -9.69 25.08
CA ASN A 163 -7.56 -10.77 24.70
C ASN A 163 -7.88 -10.73 23.20
N PRO A 164 -7.03 -11.36 22.36
CA PRO A 164 -7.18 -11.33 20.89
C PRO A 164 -8.47 -11.97 20.39
N ALA A 165 -9.08 -12.87 21.16
CA ALA A 165 -10.33 -13.55 20.79
C ALA A 165 -11.60 -12.77 21.17
N SER A 166 -11.47 -11.63 21.86
CA SER A 166 -12.62 -10.83 22.28
C SER A 166 -13.26 -10.06 21.12
N GLY A 167 -14.57 -9.76 21.23
CA GLY A 167 -15.28 -8.89 20.28
C GLY A 167 -14.72 -7.45 20.21
N VAL A 168 -13.83 -7.08 21.13
CA VAL A 168 -13.11 -5.79 21.13
C VAL A 168 -12.36 -5.55 19.83
N ARG A 169 -11.91 -6.62 19.14
CA ARG A 169 -11.24 -6.49 17.83
C ARG A 169 -12.15 -5.93 16.73
N PHE A 170 -13.47 -6.13 16.82
CA PHE A 170 -14.42 -5.54 15.87
C PHE A 170 -14.62 -4.05 16.15
N ALA A 171 -14.66 -3.66 17.43
CA ALA A 171 -14.66 -2.25 17.81
C ALA A 171 -13.37 -1.53 17.38
N LEU A 172 -12.21 -2.19 17.54
CA LEU A 172 -10.94 -1.72 16.97
C LEU A 172 -11.04 -1.54 15.45
N GLY A 173 -11.64 -2.50 14.75
CA GLY A 173 -11.96 -2.42 13.34
C GLY A 173 -12.76 -1.17 12.96
N SER A 174 -13.84 -0.88 13.69
CA SER A 174 -14.64 0.33 13.46
C SER A 174 -13.83 1.62 13.66
N VAL A 175 -12.92 1.65 14.64
CA VAL A 175 -12.01 2.81 14.83
C VAL A 175 -11.04 2.96 13.65
N LEU A 176 -10.45 1.85 13.19
CA LEU A 176 -9.55 1.86 12.03
C LEU A 176 -10.28 2.33 10.75
N ILE A 177 -11.54 1.92 10.56
CA ILE A 177 -12.39 2.39 9.46
C ILE A 177 -12.61 3.90 9.53
N GLU A 178 -12.95 4.45 10.70
CA GLU A 178 -13.15 5.90 10.87
C GLU A 178 -11.85 6.70 10.72
N LEU A 179 -10.70 6.09 11.04
CA LEU A 179 -9.37 6.64 10.78
C LEU A 179 -8.94 6.56 9.30
N GLY A 180 -9.67 5.81 8.46
CA GLY A 180 -9.29 5.55 7.06
C GLY A 180 -8.22 4.48 6.87
N LEU A 181 -7.87 3.73 7.92
CA LEU A 181 -6.97 2.57 7.89
C LEU A 181 -7.72 1.31 7.45
N LEU A 182 -8.28 1.37 6.22
CA LEU A 182 -9.23 0.38 5.71
C LEU A 182 -8.56 -0.98 5.49
N GLN A 183 -7.30 -1.00 5.06
CA GLN A 183 -6.56 -2.24 4.81
C GLN A 183 -6.29 -2.98 6.12
N GLU A 184 -5.83 -2.28 7.15
CA GLU A 184 -5.57 -2.86 8.46
C GLU A 184 -6.85 -3.33 9.15
N ALA A 185 -7.95 -2.61 8.97
CA ALA A 185 -9.27 -3.04 9.43
C ALA A 185 -9.70 -4.33 8.71
N TYR A 186 -9.55 -4.38 7.38
CA TYR A 186 -9.91 -5.53 6.56
C TYR A 186 -9.09 -6.77 6.95
N ASP A 187 -7.76 -6.66 7.00
CA ASP A 187 -6.88 -7.79 7.33
C ASP A 187 -7.16 -8.36 8.73
N GLY A 188 -7.62 -7.53 9.67
CA GLY A 188 -7.99 -7.96 11.01
C GLY A 188 -9.29 -8.77 11.11
N MET A 189 -10.16 -8.74 10.10
CA MET A 189 -11.48 -9.40 10.17
C MET A 189 -12.00 -10.02 8.86
N LYS A 190 -11.23 -10.07 7.77
CA LYS A 190 -11.67 -10.57 6.46
C LYS A 190 -12.18 -12.02 6.43
N GLU A 191 -11.73 -12.85 7.38
CA GLU A 191 -12.16 -14.24 7.50
C GLU A 191 -13.35 -14.42 8.46
N ASP A 192 -13.67 -13.39 9.25
CA ASP A 192 -14.71 -13.46 10.28
C ASP A 192 -16.12 -13.47 9.70
N LYS A 193 -16.98 -14.29 10.32
CA LYS A 193 -18.41 -14.40 9.99
C LYS A 193 -19.31 -13.81 11.08
N ASP A 194 -18.72 -13.17 12.08
CA ASP A 194 -19.48 -12.48 13.11
C ASP A 194 -20.29 -11.33 12.50
N PRO A 195 -21.56 -11.11 12.91
CA PRO A 195 -22.39 -10.02 12.38
C PRO A 195 -21.73 -8.64 12.46
N GLU A 196 -20.94 -8.36 13.50
CA GLU A 196 -20.25 -7.07 13.64
C GLU A 196 -19.04 -6.96 12.70
N ALA A 197 -18.32 -8.06 12.46
CA ALA A 197 -17.29 -8.14 11.43
C ALA A 197 -17.88 -7.95 10.03
N LEU A 198 -18.97 -8.64 9.70
CA LEU A 198 -19.66 -8.50 8.41
C LEU A 198 -20.13 -7.07 8.16
N LEU A 199 -20.65 -6.39 9.20
CA LEU A 199 -21.04 -4.99 9.09
C LEU A 199 -19.83 -4.08 8.81
N ASN A 200 -18.72 -4.27 9.53
CA ASN A 200 -17.49 -3.50 9.29
C ASN A 200 -16.91 -3.77 7.90
N LEU A 201 -16.91 -5.03 7.43
CA LEU A 201 -16.50 -5.40 6.08
C LEU A 201 -17.40 -4.76 5.02
N ALA A 202 -18.70 -4.68 5.24
CA ALA A 202 -19.61 -3.96 4.35
C ALA A 202 -19.21 -2.48 4.21
N VAL A 203 -18.93 -1.81 5.33
CA VAL A 203 -18.48 -0.41 5.34
C VAL A 203 -17.16 -0.24 4.60
N ILE A 204 -16.22 -1.17 4.78
CA ILE A 204 -14.94 -1.17 4.05
C ILE A 204 -15.19 -1.31 2.55
N HIS A 205 -15.96 -2.31 2.12
CA HIS A 205 -16.25 -2.55 0.71
C HIS A 205 -16.99 -1.38 0.06
N ARG A 206 -17.91 -0.71 0.76
CA ARG A 206 -18.52 0.52 0.26
C ARG A 206 -17.48 1.62 0.07
N LYS A 207 -16.67 1.91 1.10
CA LYS A 207 -15.64 2.97 1.05
C LYS A 207 -14.55 2.71 0.01
N THR A 208 -14.29 1.46 -0.37
CA THR A 208 -13.34 1.08 -1.42
C THR A 208 -13.97 0.95 -2.81
N GLY A 209 -15.27 1.25 -2.95
CA GLY A 209 -15.94 1.28 -4.25
C GLY A 209 -16.45 -0.08 -4.75
N ASN A 210 -16.68 -1.04 -3.85
CA ASN A 210 -17.22 -2.37 -4.16
C ASN A 210 -18.63 -2.57 -3.53
N PRO A 211 -19.67 -1.91 -4.07
CA PRO A 211 -21.02 -1.90 -3.47
C PRO A 211 -21.70 -3.27 -3.52
N GLN A 212 -21.33 -4.14 -4.46
CA GLN A 212 -21.85 -5.51 -4.53
C GLN A 212 -21.39 -6.32 -3.32
N ALA A 213 -20.08 -6.37 -3.07
CA ALA A 213 -19.52 -7.06 -1.90
C ALA A 213 -20.09 -6.50 -0.59
N ALA A 214 -20.26 -5.17 -0.51
CA ALA A 214 -20.91 -4.55 0.64
C ALA A 214 -22.34 -5.07 0.86
N GLY A 215 -23.16 -5.13 -0.20
CA GLY A 215 -24.51 -5.67 -0.15
C GLY A 215 -24.55 -7.15 0.26
N GLU A 216 -23.62 -7.97 -0.24
CA GLU A 216 -23.49 -9.38 0.13
C GLU A 216 -23.19 -9.55 1.63
N MET A 217 -22.26 -8.76 2.17
CA MET A 217 -21.94 -8.79 3.61
C MET A 217 -23.15 -8.37 4.47
N LEU A 218 -23.89 -7.33 4.07
CA LEU A 218 -25.09 -6.89 4.79
C LEU A 218 -26.21 -7.94 4.71
N ALA A 219 -26.37 -8.61 3.57
CA ALA A 219 -27.37 -9.66 3.40
C ALA A 219 -27.06 -10.88 4.28
N ALA A 220 -25.79 -11.17 4.55
CA ALA A 220 -25.35 -12.24 5.44
C ALA A 220 -25.64 -11.97 6.93
N ILE A 221 -25.91 -10.72 7.32
CA ILE A 221 -26.35 -10.38 8.67
C ILE A 221 -27.83 -10.76 8.83
N GLY A 222 -28.11 -11.79 9.64
CA GLY A 222 -29.47 -12.26 9.89
C GLY A 222 -30.39 -11.23 10.59
N PRO A 223 -31.71 -11.40 10.51
CA PRO A 223 -32.67 -10.52 11.16
C PRO A 223 -32.66 -10.68 12.69
N GLY A 224 -33.04 -9.64 13.41
CA GLY A 224 -33.21 -9.66 14.87
C GLY A 224 -31.91 -9.47 15.65
N THR A 225 -30.86 -9.00 14.99
CA THR A 225 -29.59 -8.63 15.64
C THR A 225 -29.69 -7.24 16.27
N PRO A 226 -28.85 -6.90 17.28
CA PRO A 226 -28.73 -5.51 17.75
C PRO A 226 -28.18 -4.54 16.68
N LEU A 227 -27.82 -5.04 15.49
CA LEU A 227 -27.18 -4.28 14.41
C LEU A 227 -28.17 -3.82 13.34
N GLU A 228 -29.48 -4.09 13.46
CA GLU A 228 -30.48 -3.75 12.43
C GLU A 228 -30.41 -2.29 11.98
N ASP A 229 -30.37 -1.34 12.93
CA ASP A 229 -30.33 0.09 12.61
C ASP A 229 -29.01 0.47 11.90
N ARG A 230 -27.87 -0.12 12.30
CA ARG A 230 -26.56 0.12 11.65
C ARG A 230 -26.53 -0.50 10.24
N LYS A 231 -27.05 -1.72 10.07
CA LYS A 231 -27.20 -2.39 8.78
C LYS A 231 -28.12 -1.59 7.85
N ALA A 232 -29.23 -1.06 8.37
CA ALA A 232 -30.15 -0.23 7.60
C ALA A 232 -29.52 1.11 7.19
N ALA A 233 -28.74 1.74 8.08
CA ALA A 233 -27.99 2.95 7.76
C ALA A 233 -26.97 2.70 6.64
N GLU A 234 -26.26 1.57 6.69
CA GLU A 234 -25.27 1.21 5.69
C GLU A 234 -25.91 0.87 4.32
N ASN A 235 -27.06 0.19 4.30
CA ASN A 235 -27.85 0.02 3.07
C ASN A 235 -28.30 1.37 2.48
N ALA A 236 -28.72 2.32 3.32
CA ALA A 236 -29.12 3.65 2.87
C ALA A 236 -27.93 4.43 2.27
N TRP A 237 -26.71 4.24 2.79
CA TRP A 237 -25.50 4.77 2.16
C TRP A 237 -25.23 4.15 0.78
N LEU A 238 -25.40 2.83 0.63
CA LEU A 238 -25.28 2.16 -0.68
C LEU A 238 -26.30 2.69 -1.68
N ASP A 239 -27.55 2.90 -1.28
CA ASP A 239 -28.58 3.49 -2.14
C ASP A 239 -28.22 4.92 -2.57
N LEU A 240 -27.69 5.73 -1.63
CA LEU A 240 -27.26 7.10 -1.93
C LEU A 240 -26.10 7.15 -2.94
N GLU A 241 -25.14 6.24 -2.82
CA GLU A 241 -24.00 6.10 -3.75
C GLU A 241 -24.43 5.55 -5.11
N ALA A 242 -25.44 4.66 -5.14
CA ALA A 242 -26.07 4.15 -6.36
C ALA A 242 -26.99 5.17 -7.07
N GLY A 243 -27.15 6.37 -6.52
CA GLY A 243 -28.00 7.43 -7.11
C GLY A 243 -29.48 7.30 -6.79
N LYS A 244 -29.87 6.42 -5.86
CA LYS A 244 -31.24 6.27 -5.37
C LYS A 244 -31.48 7.20 -4.18
N GLU A 245 -31.44 8.51 -4.46
CA GLU A 245 -31.45 9.51 -3.39
C GLU A 245 -32.75 9.52 -2.57
N ASP A 246 -33.89 9.26 -3.20
CA ASP A 246 -35.19 9.32 -2.53
C ASP A 246 -35.40 8.14 -1.57
N GLU A 247 -34.93 6.95 -1.95
CA GLU A 247 -34.89 5.74 -1.11
C GLU A 247 -33.98 5.95 0.09
N ALA A 248 -32.76 6.44 -0.15
CA ALA A 248 -31.81 6.75 0.92
C ALA A 248 -32.35 7.82 1.87
N GLU A 249 -32.96 8.89 1.35
CA GLU A 249 -33.57 9.95 2.17
C GLU A 249 -34.67 9.39 3.09
N LYS A 250 -35.56 8.54 2.55
CA LYS A 250 -36.62 7.90 3.34
C LYS A 250 -36.06 6.99 4.42
N ALA A 251 -35.06 6.18 4.09
CA ALA A 251 -34.40 5.26 5.03
C ALA A 251 -33.72 6.04 6.16
N PHE A 252 -32.88 7.03 5.83
CA PHE A 252 -32.22 7.87 6.85
C PHE A 252 -33.20 8.65 7.70
N ARG A 253 -34.30 9.17 7.12
CA ARG A 253 -35.34 9.85 7.89
C ARG A 253 -36.00 8.93 8.90
N ARG A 254 -36.32 7.70 8.50
CA ARG A 254 -36.87 6.67 9.41
C ARG A 254 -35.88 6.37 10.54
N LEU A 255 -34.62 6.14 10.21
CA LEU A 255 -33.57 5.85 11.19
C LEU A 255 -33.31 7.02 12.14
N ALA A 256 -33.36 8.27 11.66
CA ALA A 256 -33.23 9.44 12.51
C ALA A 256 -34.37 9.60 13.52
N THR A 257 -35.48 8.87 13.33
CA THR A 257 -36.57 8.77 14.31
C THR A 257 -36.48 7.56 15.23
N SER A 258 -35.68 6.53 14.91
CA SER A 258 -35.37 5.41 15.82
C SER A 258 -34.13 5.74 16.67
N ALA A 259 -34.12 5.30 17.92
CA ALA A 259 -33.29 5.93 18.96
C ALA A 259 -31.81 5.46 19.03
N PHE A 260 -31.37 4.46 18.26
CA PHE A 260 -30.13 3.74 18.58
C PHE A 260 -28.83 4.38 18.03
N ASP A 261 -28.84 4.98 16.84
CA ASP A 261 -27.72 5.78 16.31
C ASP A 261 -28.22 6.92 15.43
N LYS A 262 -28.73 7.95 16.11
CA LYS A 262 -29.31 9.12 15.45
C LYS A 262 -28.27 9.93 14.69
N THR A 263 -27.01 9.89 15.11
CA THR A 263 -25.95 10.74 14.56
C THR A 263 -25.60 10.33 13.14
N GLU A 264 -25.36 9.04 12.90
CA GLU A 264 -25.06 8.54 11.55
C GLU A 264 -26.27 8.70 10.62
N ALA A 265 -27.47 8.41 11.11
CA ALA A 265 -28.70 8.59 10.34
C ALA A 265 -28.95 10.05 9.94
N LEU A 266 -28.74 11.00 10.85
CA LEU A 266 -28.86 12.43 10.55
C LEU A 266 -27.77 12.94 9.61
N SER A 267 -26.55 12.40 9.71
CA SER A 267 -25.47 12.69 8.75
C SER A 267 -25.85 12.22 7.34
N GLY A 268 -26.33 10.98 7.22
CA GLY A 268 -26.83 10.42 5.96
C GLY A 268 -28.01 11.20 5.39
N LEU A 269 -28.98 11.58 6.23
CA LEU A 269 -30.11 12.42 5.84
C LEU A 269 -29.63 13.79 5.30
N GLY A 270 -28.67 14.42 5.99
CA GLY A 270 -28.06 15.66 5.55
C GLY A 270 -27.37 15.54 4.20
N ALA A 271 -26.63 14.45 3.97
CA ALA A 271 -25.96 14.18 2.70
C ALA A 271 -26.95 13.94 1.55
N ALA A 272 -28.00 13.14 1.77
CA ALA A 272 -29.05 12.87 0.78
C ALA A 272 -29.82 14.15 0.39
N LEU A 273 -30.22 14.95 1.39
CA LEU A 273 -30.89 16.23 1.17
C LEU A 273 -29.97 17.21 0.43
N ALA A 274 -28.69 17.32 0.81
CA ALA A 274 -27.76 18.22 0.13
C ALA A 274 -27.55 17.82 -1.34
N LYS A 275 -27.38 16.53 -1.63
CA LYS A 275 -27.17 16.01 -2.99
C LYS A 275 -28.36 16.35 -3.90
N THR A 276 -29.58 16.10 -3.43
CA THR A 276 -30.80 16.46 -4.18
C THR A 276 -30.96 17.97 -4.31
N ALA A 277 -30.73 18.73 -3.24
CA ALA A 277 -30.87 20.18 -3.23
C ALA A 277 -29.90 20.88 -4.19
N PHE A 278 -28.66 20.40 -4.33
CA PHE A 278 -27.73 20.95 -5.33
C PHE A 278 -28.17 20.65 -6.76
N ARG A 279 -28.75 19.47 -7.01
CA ARG A 279 -29.29 19.10 -8.33
C ARG A 279 -30.50 19.96 -8.70
N THR A 280 -31.41 20.20 -7.76
CA THR A 280 -32.66 20.93 -8.00
C THR A 280 -32.57 22.43 -7.70
N LYS A 281 -31.44 22.90 -7.17
CA LYS A 281 -31.24 24.27 -6.65
C LYS A 281 -32.28 24.69 -5.60
N ASP A 282 -32.76 23.73 -4.82
CA ASP A 282 -33.80 23.94 -3.80
C ASP A 282 -33.21 24.46 -2.49
N LYS A 283 -33.43 25.75 -2.22
CA LYS A 283 -32.96 26.43 -0.99
C LYS A 283 -33.60 25.86 0.28
N GLY A 284 -34.84 25.40 0.22
CA GLY A 284 -35.53 24.79 1.37
C GLY A 284 -34.90 23.46 1.75
N ARG A 285 -34.59 22.61 0.76
CA ARG A 285 -33.85 21.36 0.99
C ARG A 285 -32.42 21.59 1.46
N LEU A 286 -31.73 22.63 0.99
CA LEU A 286 -30.42 23.02 1.55
C LEU A 286 -30.50 23.38 3.04
N ALA A 287 -31.52 24.15 3.44
CA ALA A 287 -31.74 24.51 4.84
C ALA A 287 -32.08 23.27 5.70
N ALA A 288 -32.86 22.33 5.16
CA ALA A 288 -33.16 21.05 5.82
C ALA A 288 -31.91 20.19 5.97
N ALA A 289 -31.05 20.11 4.95
CA ALA A 289 -29.77 19.41 5.01
C ALA A 289 -28.87 19.97 6.14
N ALA A 290 -28.72 21.29 6.20
CA ALA A 290 -27.94 21.95 7.25
C ALA A 290 -28.52 21.68 8.65
N THR A 291 -29.85 21.64 8.77
CA THR A 291 -30.54 21.33 10.02
C THR A 291 -30.31 19.88 10.47
N ALA A 292 -30.35 18.92 9.55
CA ALA A 292 -30.03 17.52 9.83
C ALA A 292 -28.58 17.38 10.32
N LEU A 293 -27.61 17.96 9.61
CA LEU A 293 -26.19 17.91 9.99
C LEU A 293 -25.92 18.60 11.33
N ARG A 294 -26.51 19.77 11.61
CA ARG A 294 -26.41 20.43 12.93
C ARG A 294 -27.03 19.58 14.04
N SER A 295 -28.14 18.91 13.76
CA SER A 295 -28.77 18.01 14.73
C SER A 295 -27.88 16.79 15.03
N ALA A 296 -27.13 16.30 14.03
CA ALA A 296 -26.17 15.22 14.22
C ALA A 296 -25.00 15.61 15.14
N LEU A 297 -24.69 16.90 15.23
CA LEU A 297 -23.61 17.44 16.08
C LEU A 297 -24.04 17.73 17.52
N VAL A 298 -25.31 17.52 17.88
CA VAL A 298 -25.80 17.73 19.26
C VAL A 298 -25.09 16.79 20.24
N THR A 299 -24.84 15.55 19.80
CA THR A 299 -24.11 14.55 20.57
C THR A 299 -22.75 14.30 19.93
N PRO A 300 -21.64 14.41 20.68
CA PRO A 300 -20.33 13.97 20.19
C PRO A 300 -20.38 12.52 19.70
N SER A 301 -19.65 12.25 18.63
CA SER A 301 -19.54 10.92 18.00
C SER A 301 -18.23 10.77 17.23
N ALA A 302 -17.90 9.54 16.84
CA ALA A 302 -16.83 9.24 15.89
C ALA A 302 -16.95 10.03 14.58
N ALA A 303 -18.18 10.30 14.11
CA ALA A 303 -18.43 11.01 12.87
C ALA A 303 -18.30 12.55 12.97
N THR A 304 -18.10 13.12 14.16
CA THR A 304 -18.14 14.58 14.40
C THR A 304 -17.25 15.37 13.44
N GLY A 305 -16.00 14.95 13.24
CA GLY A 305 -15.06 15.63 12.33
C GLY A 305 -15.53 15.61 10.86
N ARG A 306 -16.09 14.47 10.42
CA ARG A 306 -16.68 14.28 9.08
C ARG A 306 -17.95 15.13 8.91
N ILE A 307 -18.80 15.21 9.93
CA ILE A 307 -20.06 15.99 9.88
C ILE A 307 -19.75 17.48 9.79
N PHE A 308 -18.77 17.99 10.56
CA PHE A 308 -18.31 19.38 10.39
C PHE A 308 -17.77 19.64 8.98
N PHE A 309 -17.02 18.70 8.39
CA PHE A 309 -16.56 18.83 7.01
C PHE A 309 -17.70 18.87 6.00
N GLN A 310 -18.70 17.99 6.13
CA GLN A 310 -19.90 17.99 5.28
C GLN A 310 -20.69 19.29 5.40
N LEU A 311 -20.87 19.79 6.63
CA LEU A 311 -21.57 21.05 6.88
C LEU A 311 -20.78 22.26 6.32
N GLY A 312 -19.45 22.23 6.41
CA GLY A 312 -18.58 23.22 5.76
C GLY A 312 -18.74 23.24 4.25
N ASN A 313 -18.75 22.07 3.60
CA ASN A 313 -19.01 21.96 2.16
C ASN A 313 -20.39 22.47 1.77
N LEU A 314 -21.40 22.21 2.60
CA LEU A 314 -22.75 22.70 2.39
C LEU A 314 -22.79 24.23 2.43
N TYR A 315 -22.25 24.84 3.49
CA TYR A 315 -22.21 26.30 3.64
C TYR A 315 -21.38 26.99 2.56
N PHE A 316 -20.23 26.41 2.20
CA PHE A 316 -19.38 26.97 1.15
C PHE A 316 -20.12 27.01 -0.20
N ARG A 317 -20.83 25.92 -0.55
CA ARG A 317 -21.60 25.84 -1.80
C ARG A 317 -22.89 26.66 -1.76
N SER A 318 -23.49 26.88 -0.59
CA SER A 318 -24.67 27.72 -0.43
C SER A 318 -24.35 29.22 -0.34
N GLY A 319 -23.07 29.61 -0.38
CA GLY A 319 -22.64 31.00 -0.37
C GLY A 319 -22.46 31.62 1.02
N ASP A 320 -22.27 30.81 2.06
CA ASP A 320 -21.96 31.26 3.42
C ASP A 320 -20.52 30.83 3.82
N PRO A 321 -19.49 31.52 3.29
CA PRO A 321 -18.11 31.15 3.53
C PRO A 321 -17.66 31.39 4.99
N ALA A 322 -18.35 32.26 5.74
CA ALA A 322 -18.03 32.48 7.14
C ALA A 322 -18.36 31.24 7.98
N GLN A 323 -19.57 30.72 7.86
CA GLN A 323 -19.96 29.47 8.52
C GLN A 323 -19.17 28.27 8.01
N ALA A 324 -18.82 28.26 6.71
CA ALA A 324 -17.96 27.22 6.15
C ALA A 324 -16.58 27.19 6.81
N ALA A 325 -15.93 28.35 6.98
CA ALA A 325 -14.62 28.45 7.62
C ALA A 325 -14.67 27.93 9.07
N ASP A 326 -15.71 28.29 9.83
CA ASP A 326 -15.86 27.80 11.21
C ASP A 326 -16.05 26.29 11.27
N CYS A 327 -16.82 25.72 10.35
CA CYS A 327 -17.00 24.28 10.23
C CYS A 327 -15.70 23.56 9.84
N TYR A 328 -14.98 24.05 8.83
CA TYR A 328 -13.69 23.46 8.45
C TYR A 328 -12.63 23.58 9.55
N ARG A 329 -12.62 24.67 10.32
CA ARG A 329 -11.73 24.82 11.48
C ARG A 329 -12.01 23.78 12.55
N ARG A 330 -13.28 23.53 12.87
CA ARG A 330 -13.68 22.48 13.81
C ARG A 330 -13.37 21.07 13.29
N SER A 331 -13.55 20.83 11.99
CA SER A 331 -13.15 19.58 11.35
C SER A 331 -11.63 19.35 11.44
N ALA A 332 -10.83 20.36 11.08
CA ALA A 332 -9.38 20.31 11.12
C ALA A 332 -8.81 20.18 12.54
N ALA A 333 -9.49 20.72 13.55
CA ALA A 333 -9.12 20.54 14.95
C ALA A 333 -9.30 19.09 15.45
N ILE A 334 -10.24 18.34 14.85
CA ILE A 334 -10.48 16.93 15.17
C ILE A 334 -9.55 16.03 14.34
N ALA A 335 -9.50 16.28 13.03
CA ALA A 335 -8.68 15.55 12.08
C ALA A 335 -8.02 16.57 11.12
N PRO A 336 -6.73 16.90 11.31
CA PRO A 336 -6.03 17.89 10.48
C PRO A 336 -5.64 17.32 9.11
N ALA A 337 -6.61 16.72 8.41
CA ALA A 337 -6.46 16.20 7.07
C ALA A 337 -6.22 17.35 6.08
N VAL A 338 -5.31 17.13 5.12
CA VAL A 338 -4.96 18.12 4.08
C VAL A 338 -6.21 18.67 3.39
N GLN A 339 -7.23 17.84 3.14
CA GLN A 339 -8.47 18.28 2.50
C GLN A 339 -9.25 19.31 3.33
N ALA A 340 -9.39 19.10 4.65
CA ALA A 340 -10.08 20.04 5.53
C ALA A 340 -9.29 21.35 5.68
N LEU A 341 -7.96 21.26 5.83
CA LEU A 341 -7.07 22.42 5.90
C LEU A 341 -7.05 23.22 4.59
N ALA A 342 -7.03 22.56 3.43
CA ALA A 342 -7.08 23.23 2.14
C ALA A 342 -8.42 23.93 1.90
N ASN A 343 -9.54 23.28 2.24
CA ASN A 343 -10.84 23.93 2.15
C ASN A 343 -10.96 25.11 3.11
N LEU A 344 -10.40 25.02 4.32
CA LEU A 344 -10.31 26.14 5.26
C LEU A 344 -9.51 27.29 4.66
N ALA A 345 -8.29 27.04 4.19
CA ALA A 345 -7.42 28.05 3.59
C ALA A 345 -8.10 28.75 2.39
N LEU A 346 -8.67 27.98 1.46
CA LEU A 346 -9.42 28.51 0.32
C LEU A 346 -10.58 29.41 0.77
N THR A 347 -11.32 28.99 1.79
CA THR A 347 -12.44 29.77 2.34
C THR A 347 -11.97 31.05 3.02
N LEU A 348 -10.84 31.00 3.74
CA LEU A 348 -10.22 32.15 4.38
C LEU A 348 -9.71 33.18 3.35
N VAL A 349 -9.11 32.73 2.25
CA VAL A 349 -8.74 33.60 1.12
C VAL A 349 -9.98 34.32 0.59
N LYS A 350 -11.07 33.59 0.31
CA LYS A 350 -12.33 34.16 -0.21
C LYS A 350 -13.01 35.14 0.75
N THR A 351 -12.78 35.00 2.05
CA THR A 351 -13.30 35.92 3.08
C THR A 351 -12.33 37.05 3.44
N GLY A 352 -11.20 37.18 2.73
CA GLY A 352 -10.21 38.22 2.96
C GLY A 352 -9.31 38.01 4.17
N LYS A 353 -9.41 36.87 4.87
CA LYS A 353 -8.57 36.49 6.02
C LYS A 353 -7.26 35.87 5.54
N THR A 354 -6.52 36.59 4.70
CA THR A 354 -5.36 36.08 3.97
C THR A 354 -4.17 35.72 4.87
N ALA A 355 -3.97 36.41 5.99
CA ALA A 355 -2.92 36.05 6.95
C ALA A 355 -3.15 34.68 7.60
N GLU A 356 -4.38 34.40 8.04
CA GLU A 356 -4.76 33.09 8.59
C GLU A 356 -4.66 32.00 7.50
N ALA A 357 -5.14 32.31 6.30
CA ALA A 357 -5.03 31.39 5.16
C ALA A 357 -3.57 31.01 4.86
N ALA A 358 -2.65 31.98 4.87
CA ALA A 358 -1.23 31.74 4.58
C ALA A 358 -0.60 30.80 5.62
N ALA A 359 -0.92 30.97 6.91
CA ALA A 359 -0.45 30.08 7.97
C ALA A 359 -0.94 28.63 7.75
N ILE A 360 -2.21 28.45 7.38
CA ILE A 360 -2.76 27.12 7.06
C ILE A 360 -2.13 26.54 5.79
N THR A 361 -1.90 27.35 4.75
CA THR A 361 -1.21 26.92 3.53
C THR A 361 0.22 26.45 3.83
N LEU A 362 0.94 27.14 4.70
CA LEU A 362 2.28 26.73 5.15
C LEU A 362 2.23 25.42 5.95
N GLN A 363 1.19 25.20 6.75
CA GLN A 363 0.99 23.92 7.42
C GLN A 363 0.74 22.78 6.42
N VAL A 364 -0.10 23.00 5.40
CA VAL A 364 -0.35 22.03 4.33
C VAL A 364 0.94 21.71 3.56
N ALA A 365 1.78 22.71 3.31
CA ALA A 365 3.04 22.56 2.59
C ALA A 365 4.01 21.56 3.25
N LEU A 366 3.91 21.36 4.57
CA LEU A 366 4.78 20.44 5.31
C LEU A 366 4.66 19.01 4.81
N THR A 367 3.48 18.58 4.36
CA THR A 367 3.21 17.19 3.92
C THR A 367 2.58 17.08 2.53
N ASP A 368 2.12 18.17 1.93
CA ASP A 368 1.59 18.17 0.55
C ASP A 368 1.84 19.50 -0.19
N LEU A 369 3.01 19.58 -0.82
CA LEU A 369 3.43 20.72 -1.64
C LEU A 369 2.48 21.04 -2.79
N ASP A 370 1.87 20.04 -3.43
CA ASP A 370 1.01 20.27 -4.61
C ASP A 370 -0.28 20.98 -4.21
N SER A 371 -0.87 20.58 -3.08
CA SER A 371 -2.05 21.27 -2.55
C SER A 371 -1.70 22.67 -2.06
N ALA A 372 -0.56 22.86 -1.39
CA ALA A 372 -0.10 24.19 -0.99
C ALA A 372 0.17 25.11 -2.19
N ALA A 373 0.79 24.60 -3.26
CA ALA A 373 1.04 25.34 -4.49
C ALA A 373 -0.26 25.77 -5.18
N ARG A 374 -1.28 24.90 -5.20
CA ARG A 374 -2.63 25.26 -5.68
C ARG A 374 -3.27 26.34 -4.83
N LEU A 375 -3.13 26.27 -3.50
CA LEU A 375 -3.66 27.31 -2.60
C LEU A 375 -2.98 28.66 -2.81
N ILE A 376 -1.66 28.70 -3.03
CA ILE A 376 -0.93 29.95 -3.32
C ILE A 376 -1.53 30.70 -4.52
N ALA A 377 -1.97 29.97 -5.55
CA ALA A 377 -2.56 30.57 -6.75
C ALA A 377 -3.86 31.35 -6.47
N GLU A 378 -4.53 31.09 -5.35
CA GLU A 378 -5.77 31.76 -4.96
C GLU A 378 -5.52 33.08 -4.21
N PHE A 379 -4.31 33.33 -3.71
CA PHE A 379 -4.00 34.55 -2.96
C PHE A 379 -3.87 35.77 -3.88
N PRO A 380 -4.16 36.98 -3.37
CA PRO A 380 -3.83 38.22 -4.07
C PRO A 380 -2.33 38.31 -4.36
N LYS A 381 -1.96 38.52 -5.64
CA LYS A 381 -0.57 38.48 -6.12
C LYS A 381 0.33 39.50 -5.44
N ASP A 382 -0.21 40.66 -5.14
CA ASP A 382 0.43 41.79 -4.45
C ASP A 382 0.69 41.51 -2.97
N ALA A 383 -0.07 40.61 -2.35
CA ALA A 383 0.10 40.25 -0.94
C ALA A 383 1.08 39.08 -0.70
N LEU A 384 1.47 38.34 -1.74
CA LEU A 384 2.27 37.11 -1.62
C LEU A 384 3.60 37.32 -0.89
N GLY A 385 4.34 38.39 -1.19
CA GLY A 385 5.65 38.65 -0.59
C GLY A 385 5.57 38.93 0.92
N ALA A 386 4.49 39.55 1.38
CA ALA A 386 4.26 39.82 2.80
C ALA A 386 3.75 38.59 3.55
N LEU A 387 2.89 37.79 2.91
CA LEU A 387 2.25 36.61 3.49
C LEU A 387 3.19 35.39 3.55
N PHE A 388 4.13 35.30 2.61
CA PHE A 388 5.09 34.20 2.52
C PHE A 388 6.52 34.76 2.38
N PRO A 389 7.06 35.35 3.47
CA PRO A 389 8.38 35.97 3.41
C PRO A 389 9.46 34.92 3.08
N PRO A 390 10.51 35.32 2.33
CA PRO A 390 11.66 34.45 2.09
C PRO A 390 12.35 34.10 3.41
N PRO A 391 13.09 32.97 3.48
CA PRO A 391 13.87 32.61 4.66
C PRO A 391 14.75 33.78 5.10
N PRO A 392 14.91 34.03 6.41
CA PRO A 392 15.88 34.99 6.88
C PRO A 392 17.25 34.63 6.30
N GLN A 393 17.88 35.56 5.57
CA GLN A 393 19.24 35.38 5.10
C GLN A 393 20.10 35.05 6.32
N ALA A 394 20.88 33.96 6.23
CA ALA A 394 21.85 33.65 7.26
C ALA A 394 22.68 34.91 7.50
N ALA A 395 22.71 35.40 8.76
CA ALA A 395 23.57 36.52 9.11
C ALA A 395 24.96 36.22 8.57
N ALA A 396 25.53 37.15 7.80
CA ALA A 396 26.89 37.04 7.31
C ALA A 396 27.77 36.59 8.47
N PRO A 397 28.67 35.61 8.28
CA PRO A 397 29.50 35.11 9.36
C PRO A 397 30.18 36.31 10.01
N VAL A 398 29.83 36.57 11.27
CA VAL A 398 30.51 37.57 12.08
C VAL A 398 31.99 37.17 12.03
N PRO A 399 32.90 38.08 11.63
CA PRO A 399 34.32 37.77 11.59
C PRO A 399 34.70 37.18 12.94
N SER A 400 35.25 35.96 12.92
CA SER A 400 35.60 35.23 14.13
C SER A 400 36.46 36.13 15.01
N ALA A 401 35.89 36.57 16.13
CA ALA A 401 36.65 37.29 17.14
C ALA A 401 37.77 36.36 17.59
N ARG A 402 39.01 36.84 17.44
CA ARG A 402 40.24 36.12 17.79
C ARG A 402 40.08 35.43 19.14
N GLN A 403 40.28 34.11 19.14
CA GLN A 403 40.46 33.36 20.38
C GLN A 403 41.65 33.95 21.14
N PRO A 404 41.53 34.25 22.45
CA PRO A 404 42.65 34.69 23.24
C PRO A 404 43.66 33.55 23.42
N GLU A 405 44.93 33.89 23.24
CA GLU A 405 46.08 33.00 23.39
C GLU A 405 46.10 32.31 24.76
N VAL A 406 46.25 30.98 24.73
CA VAL A 406 46.46 30.16 25.92
C VAL A 406 47.89 30.41 26.42
N GLN A 407 48.02 31.13 27.54
CA GLN A 407 49.27 31.21 28.29
C GLN A 407 49.54 29.89 29.00
N ALA A 408 50.73 29.33 28.75
CA ALA A 408 51.24 28.14 29.40
C ALA A 408 51.65 28.43 30.86
N ALA A 409 51.32 27.51 31.77
CA ALA A 409 51.84 27.45 33.12
C ALA A 409 52.40 26.04 33.42
N PRO A 410 53.39 25.91 34.33
CA PRO A 410 54.50 24.97 34.18
C PRO A 410 54.30 23.62 34.87
N ALA A 411 55.13 22.66 34.45
CA ALA A 411 55.20 21.29 34.97
C ALA A 411 55.82 21.21 36.39
N PRO A 412 55.44 20.20 37.21
CA PRO A 412 56.22 19.80 38.36
C PRO A 412 57.01 18.49 38.11
N GLU A 413 58.25 18.49 38.62
CA GLU A 413 59.22 17.39 38.65
C GLU A 413 59.17 16.56 39.97
N PRO A 414 59.91 15.42 40.09
CA PRO A 414 59.49 14.21 40.82
C PRO A 414 60.38 13.76 42.02
N ALA A 415 59.89 12.81 42.84
CA ALA A 415 60.61 11.70 43.56
C ALA A 415 59.61 10.89 44.44
N LYS A 416 59.39 9.55 44.38
CA LYS A 416 60.16 8.30 44.69
C LYS A 416 60.44 8.01 46.20
N PRO A 417 60.61 6.74 46.69
CA PRO A 417 59.71 5.55 46.73
C PRO A 417 59.81 4.67 48.05
N ALA A 418 59.22 3.45 48.04
CA ALA A 418 59.43 2.22 48.88
C ALA A 418 58.46 2.00 50.08
N ALA A 419 57.64 0.93 50.15
CA ALA A 419 57.85 -0.53 50.42
C ALA A 419 57.09 -0.86 51.75
N SER A 420 56.49 -2.00 52.11
CA SER A 420 56.58 -3.43 51.75
C SER A 420 55.34 -4.19 52.32
N ALA A 421 55.07 -5.41 51.82
CA ALA A 421 54.06 -6.38 52.31
C ALA A 421 54.45 -7.03 53.67
N PRO A 422 53.63 -7.94 54.27
CA PRO A 422 53.62 -9.36 53.84
C PRO A 422 52.28 -10.13 53.98
N GLU A 423 52.38 -11.39 53.59
CA GLU A 423 51.44 -12.48 53.29
C GLU A 423 51.00 -13.32 54.51
N ALA A 424 49.85 -14.04 54.43
CA ALA A 424 49.71 -15.50 54.64
C ALA A 424 48.35 -16.03 55.18
N ALA A 425 47.95 -17.19 54.62
CA ALA A 425 47.26 -18.35 55.23
C ALA A 425 45.74 -18.59 55.01
N ALA A 426 45.45 -19.85 54.61
CA ALA A 426 44.16 -20.57 54.50
C ALA A 426 44.23 -21.85 55.39
N PRO A 427 43.33 -22.86 55.37
CA PRO A 427 41.86 -22.99 55.19
C PRO A 427 41.25 -23.74 56.45
N PRO A 428 40.11 -24.52 56.45
CA PRO A 428 39.83 -25.71 55.62
C PRO A 428 38.36 -25.92 55.15
N SER A 429 38.23 -26.96 54.33
CA SER A 429 37.10 -27.54 53.59
C SER A 429 36.16 -28.49 54.37
N SER A 430 34.91 -28.65 53.93
CA SER A 430 34.19 -29.94 53.99
C SER A 430 33.04 -30.08 52.95
N PHE A 431 33.13 -31.13 52.13
CA PHE A 431 32.12 -32.09 51.59
C PHE A 431 30.62 -31.69 51.58
N ALA A 432 29.80 -32.00 50.56
CA ALA A 432 29.63 -33.29 49.88
C ALA A 432 28.98 -33.20 48.47
N GLN A 433 29.13 -34.30 47.73
CA GLN A 433 28.86 -34.54 46.31
C GLN A 433 27.39 -34.84 45.94
N PRO A 434 27.06 -34.80 44.62
CA PRO A 434 25.77 -35.22 44.07
C PRO A 434 25.70 -36.74 43.82
N ALA A 435 24.51 -37.32 43.98
CA ALA A 435 24.24 -38.71 43.61
C ALA A 435 23.67 -38.82 42.19
N ALA A 436 24.31 -39.67 41.39
CA ALA A 436 23.93 -40.10 40.06
C ALA A 436 23.17 -41.44 40.10
N MET A 437 22.33 -41.69 39.08
CA MET A 437 21.99 -42.99 38.45
C MET A 437 20.79 -42.75 37.51
N GLN A 438 20.64 -43.32 36.32
CA GLN A 438 21.45 -44.18 35.45
C GLN A 438 20.76 -44.20 34.06
N ALA A 439 21.50 -44.55 33.02
CA ALA A 439 21.11 -44.54 31.60
C ALA A 439 20.51 -45.89 31.11
N ALA A 440 20.10 -45.90 29.82
CA ALA A 440 19.82 -47.01 28.86
C ALA A 440 18.34 -47.07 28.42
N SER A 441 17.92 -47.36 27.17
CA SER A 441 18.55 -47.84 25.92
C SER A 441 17.52 -47.73 24.77
N LEU A 442 18.01 -47.83 23.52
CA LEU A 442 17.29 -47.85 22.23
C LEU A 442 16.50 -49.16 21.94
N ALA A 443 15.29 -49.02 21.35
CA ALA A 443 14.48 -49.76 20.32
C ALA A 443 14.63 -51.31 20.09
N PRO A 444 13.80 -52.03 19.26
CA PRO A 444 12.50 -51.74 18.56
C PRO A 444 11.42 -52.89 18.64
N ALA A 445 10.25 -52.67 17.98
CA ALA A 445 9.39 -53.62 17.21
C ALA A 445 7.87 -53.73 17.57
N GLN A 446 7.03 -53.70 16.52
CA GLN A 446 5.57 -53.99 16.42
C GLN A 446 5.29 -55.53 16.37
N PRO A 447 4.06 -56.05 16.07
CA PRO A 447 2.65 -55.60 16.24
C PRO A 447 1.79 -56.65 17.00
N VAL A 448 0.46 -56.47 17.17
CA VAL A 448 -0.63 -57.45 16.85
C VAL A 448 -2.00 -57.04 17.46
N ALA A 449 -2.98 -56.98 16.54
CA ALA A 449 -4.42 -57.27 16.54
C ALA A 449 -5.39 -57.00 17.73
N ALA A 450 -6.58 -56.55 17.31
CA ALA A 450 -7.80 -56.27 18.06
C ALA A 450 -8.55 -57.51 18.61
N PRO A 451 -9.60 -57.29 19.43
CA PRO A 451 -10.92 -57.68 18.96
C PRO A 451 -12.03 -56.65 19.17
N SER A 452 -13.04 -56.84 18.32
CA SER A 452 -14.28 -56.10 18.10
C SER A 452 -15.37 -56.28 19.16
N SER A 453 -16.18 -55.24 19.38
CA SER A 453 -17.65 -55.39 19.39
C SER A 453 -18.36 -54.04 19.15
N PHE A 454 -19.53 -54.13 18.54
CA PHE A 454 -20.23 -53.12 17.73
C PHE A 454 -21.06 -52.10 18.53
N ARG A 455 -21.14 -50.86 18.01
CA ARG A 455 -22.44 -50.23 17.65
C ARG A 455 -22.25 -49.03 16.71
N ARG A 456 -22.87 -49.09 15.51
CA ARG A 456 -22.98 -48.00 14.53
C ARG A 456 -24.08 -47.00 14.94
N PRO A 457 -23.85 -45.69 14.78
CA PRO A 457 -24.87 -44.72 14.39
C PRO A 457 -24.72 -44.31 12.91
N ALA A 458 -25.82 -43.80 12.35
CA ALA A 458 -26.04 -43.41 10.95
C ALA A 458 -25.05 -42.36 10.40
N PRO A 459 -24.87 -42.28 9.06
CA PRO A 459 -23.88 -41.38 8.46
C PRO A 459 -24.26 -39.91 8.68
N ALA A 460 -23.39 -39.17 9.37
CA ALA A 460 -23.43 -37.71 9.38
C ALA A 460 -23.17 -37.20 7.96
N ALA A 461 -24.00 -36.25 7.52
CA ALA A 461 -23.83 -35.55 6.27
C ALA A 461 -22.43 -34.93 6.20
N ALA A 462 -21.79 -35.06 5.03
CA ALA A 462 -20.46 -34.55 4.76
C ALA A 462 -20.38 -33.04 5.11
N PRO A 463 -19.28 -32.57 5.73
CA PRO A 463 -19.05 -31.15 5.89
C PRO A 463 -19.09 -30.47 4.52
N ALA A 464 -19.84 -29.39 4.41
CA ALA A 464 -19.89 -28.57 3.21
C ALA A 464 -18.46 -28.17 2.81
N PRO A 465 -18.08 -28.31 1.53
CA PRO A 465 -16.74 -27.97 1.09
C PRO A 465 -16.48 -26.48 1.36
N ALA A 466 -15.27 -26.17 1.82
CA ALA A 466 -14.76 -24.81 1.90
C ALA A 466 -15.03 -24.07 0.57
N PRO A 467 -15.34 -22.76 0.59
CA PRO A 467 -15.50 -22.00 -0.65
C PRO A 467 -14.19 -22.09 -1.42
N GLN A 468 -14.21 -22.88 -2.50
CA GLN A 468 -13.10 -22.94 -3.43
C GLN A 468 -12.95 -21.54 -4.02
N LEU A 469 -11.78 -20.92 -3.80
CA LEU A 469 -11.28 -19.83 -4.61
C LEU A 469 -11.28 -20.32 -6.07
N LYS A 470 -12.34 -19.99 -6.82
CA LYS A 470 -12.34 -20.11 -8.28
C LYS A 470 -11.45 -19.00 -8.82
N ILE A 471 -10.13 -19.21 -8.70
CA ILE A 471 -9.17 -18.48 -9.50
C ILE A 471 -9.20 -19.17 -10.87
N GLU A 472 -10.04 -18.66 -11.76
CA GLU A 472 -10.04 -19.03 -13.15
C GLU A 472 -8.68 -18.70 -13.75
N THR A 473 -7.92 -19.73 -14.10
CA THR A 473 -6.71 -19.53 -14.90
C THR A 473 -7.04 -19.58 -16.38
N LEU A 474 -6.08 -19.16 -17.20
CA LEU A 474 -6.10 -19.29 -18.66
C LEU A 474 -6.56 -20.66 -19.16
N ARG A 475 -6.46 -21.74 -18.36
CA ARG A 475 -6.89 -23.11 -18.71
C ARG A 475 -8.39 -23.36 -18.47
N ASP A 476 -9.01 -22.64 -17.54
CA ASP A 476 -10.41 -22.82 -17.14
C ASP A 476 -11.36 -22.08 -18.10
N ILE A 477 -10.89 -20.98 -18.71
CA ILE A 477 -11.61 -20.21 -19.75
C ILE A 477 -11.49 -20.86 -21.15
N VAL A 478 -10.54 -21.79 -21.35
CA VAL A 478 -10.28 -22.48 -22.64
C VAL A 478 -11.45 -23.38 -23.08
N SER A 479 -12.42 -23.63 -22.22
CA SER A 479 -13.55 -24.51 -22.51
C SER A 479 -14.70 -23.84 -23.29
N SER A 480 -14.66 -22.53 -23.55
CA SER A 480 -15.66 -21.83 -24.38
C SER A 480 -15.18 -21.65 -25.83
N PRO A 481 -15.91 -22.10 -26.87
CA PRO A 481 -15.30 -22.42 -28.17
C PRO A 481 -15.34 -21.29 -29.22
N SER A 482 -15.83 -20.09 -28.90
CA SER A 482 -16.02 -19.03 -29.91
C SER A 482 -15.52 -17.66 -29.47
N ALA A 483 -14.86 -16.96 -30.41
CA ALA A 483 -14.55 -15.54 -30.26
C ALA A 483 -15.86 -14.71 -30.19
N PRO A 484 -15.90 -13.60 -29.43
CA PRO A 484 -17.11 -12.79 -29.31
C PRO A 484 -17.47 -12.14 -30.65
N THR A 485 -18.76 -12.06 -30.94
CA THR A 485 -19.33 -11.31 -32.07
C THR A 485 -19.17 -9.80 -31.87
N GLU A 486 -19.33 -9.01 -32.93
CA GLU A 486 -19.30 -7.54 -32.83
C GLU A 486 -20.39 -7.02 -31.88
N GLU A 487 -21.59 -7.59 -31.91
CA GLU A 487 -22.70 -7.21 -31.01
C GLU A 487 -22.38 -7.49 -29.53
N GLU A 488 -21.76 -8.64 -29.24
CA GLU A 488 -21.28 -8.97 -27.89
C GLU A 488 -20.15 -8.02 -27.46
N SER A 489 -19.26 -7.66 -28.39
CA SER A 489 -18.16 -6.73 -28.15
C SER A 489 -18.63 -5.30 -27.88
N ARG A 490 -19.75 -4.88 -28.48
CA ARG A 490 -20.38 -3.59 -28.20
C ARG A 490 -21.07 -3.53 -26.85
N LYS A 491 -21.53 -4.67 -26.33
CA LYS A 491 -22.12 -4.80 -24.99
C LYS A 491 -21.07 -4.94 -23.88
N ASP A 492 -19.82 -5.17 -24.25
CA ASP A 492 -18.70 -5.26 -23.32
C ASP A 492 -18.23 -3.87 -22.86
N ASP A 493 -18.23 -3.62 -21.55
CA ASP A 493 -17.93 -2.29 -20.98
C ASP A 493 -16.54 -1.75 -21.35
N PHE A 494 -15.56 -2.63 -21.54
CA PHE A 494 -14.19 -2.23 -21.88
C PHE A 494 -14.03 -2.06 -23.40
N ILE A 495 -14.44 -3.06 -24.18
CA ILE A 495 -14.29 -3.06 -25.64
C ILE A 495 -15.19 -2.00 -26.29
N SER A 496 -16.33 -1.66 -25.70
CA SER A 496 -17.19 -0.57 -26.19
C SER A 496 -16.46 0.79 -26.27
N ARG A 497 -15.40 1.00 -25.47
CA ARG A 497 -14.53 2.19 -25.54
C ARG A 497 -13.81 2.32 -26.88
N ALA A 498 -13.49 1.21 -27.54
CA ALA A 498 -12.87 1.18 -28.86
C ALA A 498 -13.71 1.93 -29.90
N PHE A 499 -15.03 1.68 -29.90
CA PHE A 499 -15.98 2.31 -30.82
C PHE A 499 -16.23 3.77 -30.48
N LYS A 500 -16.29 4.12 -29.18
CA LYS A 500 -16.39 5.50 -28.73
C LYS A 500 -15.18 6.33 -29.17
N LEU A 501 -13.98 5.78 -29.01
CA LEU A 501 -12.74 6.42 -29.46
C LEU A 501 -12.70 6.58 -30.98
N ALA A 502 -13.06 5.53 -31.73
CA ALA A 502 -13.12 5.60 -33.19
C ALA A 502 -14.07 6.73 -33.63
N SER A 503 -15.30 6.76 -33.12
CA SER A 503 -16.29 7.82 -33.42
C SER A 503 -15.77 9.21 -33.06
N TYR A 504 -15.13 9.37 -31.90
CA TYR A 504 -14.55 10.66 -31.49
C TYR A 504 -13.44 11.12 -32.45
N LEU A 505 -12.57 10.21 -32.89
CA LEU A 505 -11.51 10.53 -33.85
C LEU A 505 -12.07 10.79 -35.26
N GLU A 506 -13.18 10.15 -35.63
CA GLU A 506 -13.88 10.43 -36.89
C GLU A 506 -14.41 11.86 -36.93
N ASP A 507 -15.03 12.30 -35.83
CA ASP A 507 -15.50 13.67 -35.66
C ASP A 507 -14.34 14.68 -35.66
N GLU A 508 -13.22 14.34 -34.99
CA GLU A 508 -12.05 15.22 -34.88
C GLU A 508 -11.30 15.37 -36.22
N PHE A 509 -11.13 14.29 -36.99
CA PHE A 509 -10.34 14.29 -38.21
C PHE A 509 -11.17 14.42 -39.50
N GLY A 510 -12.50 14.36 -39.41
CA GLY A 510 -13.39 14.44 -40.58
C GLY A 510 -13.23 13.27 -41.56
N LYS A 511 -12.73 12.12 -41.10
CA LYS A 511 -12.51 10.92 -41.91
C LYS A 511 -12.83 9.67 -41.09
N LYS A 512 -13.25 8.58 -41.76
CA LYS A 512 -13.54 7.31 -41.10
C LYS A 512 -12.29 6.70 -40.45
N VAL A 513 -12.45 6.18 -39.24
CA VAL A 513 -11.40 5.52 -38.46
C VAL A 513 -11.73 4.04 -38.35
N TYR A 514 -11.09 3.25 -39.21
CA TYR A 514 -11.31 1.80 -39.26
C TYR A 514 -10.42 1.07 -38.25
N PHE A 515 -10.87 -0.08 -37.76
CA PHE A 515 -10.06 -0.99 -36.96
C PHE A 515 -9.08 -1.76 -37.85
N ASN A 516 -8.07 -1.05 -38.35
CA ASN A 516 -6.99 -1.54 -39.19
C ASN A 516 -5.66 -0.84 -38.82
N PRO A 517 -4.52 -1.17 -39.45
CA PRO A 517 -3.25 -0.51 -39.15
C PRO A 517 -3.26 1.02 -39.33
N ASP A 518 -4.00 1.54 -40.31
CA ASP A 518 -4.10 2.98 -40.56
C ASP A 518 -4.84 3.69 -39.41
N GLY A 519 -5.97 3.15 -38.97
CA GLY A 519 -6.70 3.68 -37.82
C GLY A 519 -5.92 3.55 -36.52
N LEU A 520 -5.16 2.46 -36.34
CA LEU A 520 -4.24 2.33 -35.21
C LEU A 520 -3.17 3.43 -35.21
N GLY A 521 -2.67 3.83 -36.38
CA GLY A 521 -1.74 4.95 -36.52
C GLY A 521 -2.33 6.27 -36.02
N GLU A 522 -3.60 6.55 -36.30
CA GLU A 522 -4.29 7.75 -35.81
C GLU A 522 -4.52 7.71 -34.28
N VAL A 523 -4.92 6.55 -33.75
CA VAL A 523 -5.06 6.31 -32.31
C VAL A 523 -3.73 6.51 -31.60
N GLU A 524 -2.65 5.93 -32.12
CA GLU A 524 -1.30 6.08 -31.58
C GLU A 524 -0.87 7.55 -31.59
N LYS A 525 -1.10 8.27 -32.70
CA LYS A 525 -0.79 9.70 -32.81
C LYS A 525 -1.53 10.52 -31.74
N LYS A 526 -2.83 10.28 -31.54
CA LYS A 526 -3.62 10.96 -30.49
C LYS A 526 -3.07 10.66 -29.09
N LEU A 527 -2.77 9.40 -28.82
CA LEU A 527 -2.20 8.95 -27.55
C LEU A 527 -0.88 9.66 -27.26
N ARG A 528 0.05 9.64 -28.21
CA ARG A 528 1.35 10.33 -28.07
C ARG A 528 1.19 11.81 -27.82
N LEU A 529 0.36 12.50 -28.60
CA LEU A 529 0.13 13.94 -28.44
C LEU A 529 -0.41 14.26 -27.05
N THR A 530 -1.25 13.39 -26.49
CA THR A 530 -1.77 13.53 -25.12
C THR A 530 -0.63 13.50 -24.10
N PHE A 531 0.27 12.53 -24.17
CA PHE A 531 1.38 12.40 -23.22
C PHE A 531 2.53 13.39 -23.45
N ILE A 532 2.72 13.88 -24.68
CA ILE A 532 3.68 14.96 -24.98
C ILE A 532 3.17 16.31 -24.45
N LYS A 533 1.88 16.59 -24.60
CA LYS A 533 1.25 17.85 -24.15
C LYS A 533 0.87 17.83 -22.67
N ALA A 534 0.83 16.65 -22.04
CA ALA A 534 0.43 16.50 -20.65
C ALA A 534 1.43 17.18 -19.70
N ARG A 535 1.06 18.39 -19.24
CA ARG A 535 1.58 18.98 -18.01
C ARG A 535 0.58 19.00 -16.86
N THR A 536 -0.67 18.53 -16.99
CA THR A 536 -1.69 18.92 -15.98
C THR A 536 -2.93 18.03 -15.73
N ASN A 537 -3.13 16.83 -16.31
CA ASN A 537 -4.29 15.99 -15.91
C ASN A 537 -4.03 14.46 -15.95
N PRO A 538 -3.69 13.83 -14.80
CA PRO A 538 -3.48 12.39 -14.70
C PRO A 538 -4.71 11.54 -15.09
N GLN A 539 -5.92 11.99 -14.77
CA GLN A 539 -7.15 11.24 -15.07
C GLN A 539 -7.39 11.15 -16.58
N ALA A 540 -7.16 12.24 -17.31
CA ALA A 540 -7.30 12.24 -18.77
C ALA A 540 -6.29 11.31 -19.46
N GLY A 541 -5.08 11.15 -18.88
CA GLY A 541 -4.10 10.19 -19.36
C GLY A 541 -4.55 8.74 -19.18
N ILE A 542 -5.16 8.43 -18.02
CA ILE A 542 -5.71 7.09 -17.73
C ILE A 542 -6.84 6.74 -18.70
N GLU A 543 -7.83 7.63 -18.88
CA GLU A 543 -8.94 7.38 -19.82
C GLU A 543 -8.45 7.18 -21.25
N MET A 544 -7.51 8.02 -21.72
CA MET A 544 -6.93 7.88 -23.07
C MET A 544 -6.21 6.54 -23.24
N VAL A 545 -5.47 6.09 -22.23
CA VAL A 545 -4.81 4.77 -22.24
C VAL A 545 -5.83 3.64 -22.29
N MET A 546 -6.91 3.73 -21.52
CA MET A 546 -8.00 2.74 -21.53
C MET A 546 -8.66 2.65 -22.90
N ASP A 547 -8.98 3.79 -23.51
CA ASP A 547 -9.64 3.86 -24.80
C ASP A 547 -8.74 3.34 -25.93
N CYS A 548 -7.46 3.72 -25.94
CA CYS A 548 -6.49 3.24 -26.92
C CYS A 548 -6.19 1.75 -26.75
N ALA A 549 -6.13 1.25 -25.51
CA ALA A 549 -5.97 -0.17 -25.23
C ALA A 549 -7.18 -0.98 -25.71
N ALA A 550 -8.40 -0.48 -25.49
CA ALA A 550 -9.61 -1.10 -26.01
C ALA A 550 -9.61 -1.18 -27.54
N PHE A 551 -9.19 -0.10 -28.23
CA PHE A 551 -9.03 -0.09 -29.68
C PHE A 551 -8.05 -1.17 -30.17
N LEU A 552 -6.88 -1.27 -29.53
CA LEU A 552 -5.88 -2.28 -29.87
C LEU A 552 -6.40 -3.71 -29.63
N CYS A 553 -7.08 -3.95 -28.50
CA CYS A 553 -7.68 -5.24 -28.20
C CYS A 553 -8.74 -5.62 -29.23
N TYR A 554 -9.64 -4.70 -29.57
CA TYR A 554 -10.69 -4.96 -30.56
C TYR A 554 -10.11 -5.21 -31.96
N LEU A 555 -9.10 -4.44 -32.38
CA LEU A 555 -8.36 -4.68 -33.62
C LEU A 555 -7.80 -6.11 -33.70
N LEU A 556 -7.19 -6.59 -32.62
CA LEU A 556 -6.64 -7.95 -32.56
C LEU A 556 -7.74 -9.02 -32.51
N GLN A 557 -8.85 -8.75 -31.83
CA GLN A 557 -10.03 -9.62 -31.82
C GLN A 557 -10.61 -9.76 -33.22
N GLU A 558 -10.81 -8.66 -33.94
CA GLU A 558 -11.38 -8.70 -35.29
C GLU A 558 -10.46 -9.40 -36.29
N ARG A 559 -9.18 -8.99 -36.32
CA ARG A 559 -8.21 -9.44 -37.33
C ARG A 559 -7.69 -10.85 -37.10
N HIS A 560 -7.53 -11.24 -35.83
CA HIS A 560 -6.82 -12.45 -35.46
C HIS A 560 -7.63 -13.39 -34.55
N LYS A 561 -8.88 -13.03 -34.23
CA LYS A 561 -9.77 -13.79 -33.33
C LYS A 561 -9.16 -14.01 -31.95
N GLY A 562 -8.42 -13.00 -31.48
CA GLY A 562 -7.88 -12.97 -30.11
C GLY A 562 -8.99 -12.83 -29.09
N ARG A 563 -8.87 -13.56 -27.98
CA ARG A 563 -9.80 -13.50 -26.85
C ARG A 563 -9.13 -12.80 -25.68
N LEU A 564 -9.65 -11.64 -25.29
CA LEU A 564 -9.21 -10.92 -24.10
C LEU A 564 -9.77 -11.60 -22.84
N ILE A 565 -8.89 -11.91 -21.89
CA ILE A 565 -9.28 -12.46 -20.59
C ILE A 565 -9.25 -11.34 -19.56
N LYS A 566 -10.43 -10.96 -19.08
CA LYS A 566 -10.56 -9.97 -18.02
C LYS A 566 -10.44 -10.66 -16.66
N LEU A 567 -9.47 -10.20 -15.89
CA LEU A 567 -9.24 -10.66 -14.53
C LEU A 567 -9.84 -9.61 -13.59
N ALA A 568 -10.95 -9.94 -12.92
CA ALA A 568 -11.70 -8.97 -12.11
C ALA A 568 -10.86 -8.35 -10.98
N ASP A 569 -9.94 -9.14 -10.41
CA ASP A 569 -9.08 -8.72 -9.29
C ASP A 569 -7.76 -8.08 -9.77
N PHE A 570 -7.62 -7.79 -11.06
CA PHE A 570 -6.43 -7.17 -11.64
C PHE A 570 -6.78 -5.98 -12.51
N ASP A 571 -5.94 -4.95 -12.40
CA ASP A 571 -5.96 -3.83 -13.34
C ASP A 571 -5.86 -4.33 -14.80
N PRO A 572 -6.44 -3.58 -15.76
CA PRO A 572 -6.50 -4.00 -17.16
C PRO A 572 -5.14 -4.28 -17.82
N TRP A 573 -4.06 -3.67 -17.35
CA TRP A 573 -2.71 -3.95 -17.87
C TRP A 573 -2.30 -5.42 -17.71
N GLY A 574 -2.85 -6.13 -16.71
CA GLY A 574 -2.57 -7.53 -16.45
C GLY A 574 -3.43 -8.50 -17.25
N TRP A 575 -4.37 -8.03 -18.08
CA TRP A 575 -5.29 -8.87 -18.83
C TRP A 575 -4.61 -9.51 -20.05
N PRO A 576 -4.47 -10.85 -20.11
CA PRO A 576 -3.87 -11.50 -21.26
C PRO A 576 -4.87 -11.61 -22.41
N MET A 577 -4.37 -11.52 -23.63
CA MET A 577 -5.10 -11.91 -24.84
C MET A 577 -4.55 -13.22 -25.37
N ILE A 578 -5.44 -14.17 -25.62
CA ILE A 578 -5.11 -15.53 -26.06
C ILE A 578 -5.53 -15.70 -27.52
N PHE A 579 -4.68 -16.33 -28.30
CA PHE A 579 -4.95 -16.79 -29.65
C PHE A 579 -4.81 -18.30 -29.70
N GLU A 580 -5.84 -18.98 -30.19
CA GLU A 580 -5.89 -20.43 -30.31
C GLU A 580 -6.18 -20.81 -31.76
N LYS A 581 -5.23 -21.52 -32.37
CA LYS A 581 -5.36 -22.16 -33.68
C LYS A 581 -4.91 -23.63 -33.53
N PRO A 582 -5.32 -24.55 -34.43
CA PRO A 582 -4.80 -25.90 -34.42
C PRO A 582 -3.27 -25.91 -34.40
N GLY A 583 -2.67 -26.46 -33.35
CA GLY A 583 -1.21 -26.53 -33.18
C GLY A 583 -0.51 -25.26 -32.67
N LEU A 584 -1.24 -24.16 -32.39
CA LEU A 584 -0.66 -22.91 -31.89
C LEU A 584 -1.51 -22.31 -30.76
N LYS A 585 -0.89 -22.15 -29.59
CA LYS A 585 -1.42 -21.34 -28.49
C LYS A 585 -0.46 -20.19 -28.20
N PHE A 586 -0.95 -18.97 -28.37
CA PHE A 586 -0.16 -17.76 -28.19
C PHE A 586 -0.84 -16.81 -27.21
N THR A 587 -0.06 -16.18 -26.32
CA THR A 587 -0.56 -15.27 -25.29
C THR A 587 0.32 -14.03 -25.25
N THR A 588 -0.33 -12.87 -25.23
CA THR A 588 0.29 -11.53 -25.24
C THR A 588 -0.54 -10.54 -24.41
N TYR A 589 0.02 -9.38 -24.09
CA TYR A 589 -0.59 -8.38 -23.20
C TYR A 589 -0.81 -7.03 -23.93
N PRO A 590 -1.82 -6.93 -24.80
CA PRO A 590 -2.03 -5.73 -25.62
C PRO A 590 -2.31 -4.48 -24.78
N VAL A 591 -3.08 -4.62 -23.69
CA VAL A 591 -3.37 -3.48 -22.80
C VAL A 591 -2.10 -2.90 -22.20
N GLN A 592 -1.16 -3.76 -21.77
CA GLN A 592 0.12 -3.34 -21.20
C GLN A 592 0.95 -2.48 -22.16
N ARG A 593 0.87 -2.73 -23.48
CA ARG A 593 1.63 -1.98 -24.51
C ARG A 593 1.25 -0.51 -24.61
N VAL A 594 0.02 -0.21 -24.24
CA VAL A 594 -0.51 1.16 -24.11
C VAL A 594 -0.28 1.66 -22.68
N TRP A 595 -0.51 0.80 -21.69
CA TRP A 595 -0.41 1.14 -20.26
C TRP A 595 0.97 1.61 -19.82
N ARG A 596 2.03 1.16 -20.49
CA ARG A 596 3.40 1.58 -20.16
C ARG A 596 3.61 3.10 -20.17
N LEU A 597 2.80 3.85 -20.92
CA LEU A 597 2.86 5.32 -20.90
C LEU A 597 2.46 5.93 -19.54
N LEU A 598 1.74 5.19 -18.69
CA LEU A 598 1.45 5.59 -17.31
C LEU A 598 2.61 5.30 -16.34
N TRP A 599 3.55 4.44 -16.73
CA TRP A 599 4.67 4.01 -15.88
C TRP A 599 6.00 4.64 -16.28
N GLU A 600 6.20 4.83 -17.58
CA GLU A 600 7.46 5.31 -18.15
C GLU A 600 7.44 6.83 -18.29
N THR A 601 8.58 7.46 -18.00
CA THR A 601 8.75 8.91 -18.15
C THR A 601 8.94 9.34 -19.61
N ALA A 602 9.16 8.40 -20.52
CA ALA A 602 9.44 8.64 -21.93
C ALA A 602 8.29 8.15 -22.81
N VAL A 603 7.92 8.96 -23.81
CA VAL A 603 6.93 8.57 -24.82
C VAL A 603 7.61 7.68 -25.86
N PRO A 604 7.03 6.51 -26.22
CA PRO A 604 7.64 5.61 -27.21
C PRO A 604 7.82 6.22 -28.61
N GLU A 605 8.71 5.59 -29.38
CA GLU A 605 8.96 5.93 -30.79
C GLU A 605 7.69 5.76 -31.64
N PRO A 606 7.45 6.61 -32.66
CA PRO A 606 6.29 6.45 -33.53
C PRO A 606 6.25 5.05 -34.19
N GLY A 607 5.06 4.47 -34.28
CA GLY A 607 4.76 3.18 -34.88
C GLY A 607 4.92 1.98 -33.96
N TRP A 608 5.16 2.15 -32.65
CA TRP A 608 5.39 1.01 -31.75
C TRP A 608 4.17 0.08 -31.64
N LEU A 609 2.95 0.60 -31.69
CA LEU A 609 1.75 -0.24 -31.67
C LEU A 609 1.60 -1.01 -32.99
N GLY A 610 1.97 -0.38 -34.11
CA GLY A 610 2.06 -1.04 -35.41
C GLY A 610 3.05 -2.19 -35.39
N LYS A 611 4.29 -1.95 -34.92
CA LYS A 611 5.34 -2.98 -34.78
C LYS A 611 4.87 -4.14 -33.91
N TYR A 612 4.16 -3.85 -32.82
CA TYR A 612 3.57 -4.88 -31.96
C TYR A 612 2.51 -5.72 -32.69
N VAL A 613 1.57 -5.08 -33.42
CA VAL A 613 0.55 -5.80 -34.19
C VAL A 613 1.15 -6.64 -35.32
N ASP A 614 2.21 -6.14 -35.98
CA ASP A 614 2.93 -6.89 -37.00
C ASP A 614 3.65 -8.09 -36.41
N TRP A 615 4.29 -7.94 -35.25
CA TRP A 615 4.89 -9.05 -34.52
C TRP A 615 3.85 -10.12 -34.14
N VAL A 616 2.71 -9.73 -33.58
CA VAL A 616 1.60 -10.67 -33.31
C VAL A 616 1.15 -11.37 -34.59
N SER A 617 1.03 -10.63 -35.69
CA SER A 617 0.65 -11.19 -36.99
C SER A 617 1.65 -12.23 -37.50
N VAL A 618 2.95 -12.01 -37.30
CA VAL A 618 4.03 -12.95 -37.67
C VAL A 618 3.95 -14.20 -36.81
N CYS A 619 3.88 -14.06 -35.48
CA CYS A 619 3.76 -15.19 -34.56
C CYS A 619 2.54 -16.08 -34.86
N LEU A 620 1.45 -15.51 -35.36
CA LEU A 620 0.23 -16.23 -35.71
C LEU A 620 0.24 -16.88 -37.10
N LYS A 621 1.27 -16.62 -37.92
CA LYS A 621 1.47 -17.19 -39.27
C LYS A 621 2.58 -18.23 -39.32
N GLU A 622 3.55 -18.15 -38.42
CA GLU A 622 4.70 -19.07 -38.42
C GLU A 622 4.26 -20.51 -38.10
N PRO A 623 4.61 -21.50 -38.95
CA PRO A 623 4.15 -22.88 -38.80
C PRO A 623 4.98 -23.71 -37.82
N ALA A 624 6.16 -23.23 -37.40
CA ALA A 624 7.08 -23.96 -36.53
C ALA A 624 7.28 -23.21 -35.20
N PRO A 625 7.28 -23.92 -34.05
CA PRO A 625 7.54 -23.28 -32.77
C PRO A 625 8.98 -22.72 -32.73
N PRO A 626 9.17 -21.50 -32.20
CA PRO A 626 10.50 -20.92 -32.05
C PRO A 626 11.42 -21.80 -31.20
N LEU A 627 12.74 -21.71 -31.44
CA LEU A 627 13.75 -22.37 -30.61
C LEU A 627 13.57 -21.92 -29.14
N CYS A 628 13.45 -22.90 -28.24
CA CYS A 628 13.19 -22.65 -26.83
C CYS A 628 14.07 -23.52 -25.91
N GLY A 629 14.04 -23.24 -24.61
CA GLY A 629 14.66 -24.09 -23.59
C GLY A 629 16.16 -24.30 -23.79
N LEU A 630 16.59 -25.56 -23.61
CA LEU A 630 18.00 -25.92 -23.73
C LEU A 630 18.56 -25.73 -25.15
N ALA A 631 17.73 -25.92 -26.18
CA ALA A 631 18.14 -25.72 -27.57
C ALA A 631 18.43 -24.24 -27.85
N ALA A 632 17.56 -23.33 -27.40
CA ALA A 632 17.79 -21.89 -27.48
C ALA A 632 19.02 -21.46 -26.67
N ALA A 633 19.21 -22.01 -25.47
CA ALA A 633 20.37 -21.70 -24.64
C ALA A 633 21.69 -22.14 -25.29
N ARG A 634 21.75 -23.34 -25.89
CA ARG A 634 22.91 -23.81 -26.66
C ARG A 634 23.17 -22.94 -27.89
N GLY A 635 22.11 -22.56 -28.59
CA GLY A 635 22.17 -21.68 -29.75
C GLY A 635 22.36 -20.20 -29.44
N LYS A 636 22.33 -19.79 -28.15
CA LYS A 636 22.33 -18.38 -27.70
C LYS A 636 21.28 -17.54 -28.45
N VAL A 637 20.08 -18.09 -28.56
CA VAL A 637 18.94 -17.45 -29.23
C VAL A 637 18.11 -16.69 -28.19
N MET A 638 18.02 -15.37 -28.36
CA MET A 638 17.19 -14.51 -27.53
C MET A 638 15.78 -14.43 -28.12
N SER A 639 14.76 -14.38 -27.26
CA SER A 639 13.38 -14.15 -27.73
C SER A 639 13.20 -12.75 -28.29
N HIS A 640 12.17 -12.58 -29.12
CA HIS A 640 11.80 -11.28 -29.65
C HIS A 640 11.54 -10.27 -28.50
N PRO A 641 11.88 -8.97 -28.63
CA PRO A 641 11.68 -7.97 -27.58
C PRO A 641 10.23 -7.89 -27.05
N GLU A 642 9.25 -7.99 -27.95
CA GLU A 642 7.83 -8.03 -27.55
C GLU A 642 7.48 -9.27 -26.71
N ARG A 643 8.12 -10.42 -26.99
CA ARG A 643 7.95 -11.61 -26.16
C ARG A 643 8.54 -11.42 -24.77
N LEU A 644 9.69 -10.78 -24.68
CA LEU A 644 10.31 -10.44 -23.39
C LEU A 644 9.45 -9.45 -22.59
N ALA A 645 8.80 -8.50 -23.27
CA ALA A 645 7.85 -7.58 -22.64
C ALA A 645 6.61 -8.32 -22.09
N ASP A 646 6.05 -9.29 -22.83
CA ASP A 646 4.97 -10.14 -22.32
C ASP A 646 5.36 -10.92 -21.07
N VAL A 647 6.58 -11.46 -21.06
CA VAL A 647 7.08 -12.24 -19.93
C VAL A 647 7.34 -11.35 -18.72
N ALA A 648 7.81 -10.12 -18.94
CA ALA A 648 7.92 -9.13 -17.86
C ALA A 648 6.55 -8.73 -17.30
N ALA A 649 5.54 -8.54 -18.16
CA ALA A 649 4.17 -8.26 -17.73
C ALA A 649 3.58 -9.42 -16.92
N GLU A 650 3.74 -10.65 -17.42
CA GLU A 650 3.31 -11.87 -16.73
C GLU A 650 4.01 -12.03 -15.39
N HIS A 651 5.32 -11.79 -15.34
CA HIS A 651 6.10 -11.86 -14.11
C HIS A 651 5.60 -10.86 -13.07
N LYS A 652 5.39 -9.60 -13.46
CA LYS A 652 4.84 -8.56 -12.57
C LYS A 652 3.46 -8.95 -12.03
N ARG A 653 2.60 -9.51 -12.90
CA ARG A 653 1.27 -10.04 -12.51
C ARG A 653 1.41 -11.16 -11.48
N MET A 654 2.32 -12.10 -11.71
CA MET A 654 2.57 -13.22 -10.81
C MET A 654 3.11 -12.76 -9.45
N LEU A 655 3.94 -11.71 -9.39
CA LEU A 655 4.41 -11.19 -8.09
C LEU A 655 3.29 -10.57 -7.26
N ILE A 656 2.36 -9.86 -7.89
CA ILE A 656 1.17 -9.33 -7.20
C ILE A 656 0.33 -10.49 -6.66
N LEU A 657 0.09 -11.53 -7.46
CA LEU A 657 -0.60 -12.74 -7.02
C LEU A 657 0.14 -13.42 -5.86
N ASN A 658 1.46 -13.56 -5.95
CA ASN A 658 2.26 -14.19 -4.91
C ASN A 658 2.20 -13.44 -3.57
N SER A 659 1.97 -12.12 -3.60
CA SER A 659 1.82 -11.31 -2.39
C SER A 659 0.47 -11.52 -1.69
N SER A 660 -0.56 -11.97 -2.42
CA SER A 660 -1.90 -12.19 -1.87
C SER A 660 -2.20 -13.64 -1.49
N LEU A 661 -1.45 -14.61 -2.03
CA LEU A 661 -1.64 -16.03 -1.73
C LEU A 661 -1.01 -16.44 -0.38
N PRO A 662 -1.73 -17.13 0.52
CA PRO A 662 -1.19 -17.61 1.79
C PRO A 662 0.05 -18.51 1.65
N GLU A 663 0.12 -19.30 0.59
CA GLU A 663 1.19 -20.26 0.32
C GLU A 663 2.53 -19.60 -0.06
N THR A 664 2.49 -18.35 -0.55
CA THR A 664 3.69 -17.66 -1.06
C THR A 664 4.00 -16.33 -0.38
N SER A 665 3.02 -15.69 0.27
CA SER A 665 3.12 -14.32 0.80
C SER A 665 4.20 -14.14 1.88
N ASN A 666 4.60 -15.21 2.56
CA ASN A 666 5.64 -15.20 3.59
C ASN A 666 7.08 -15.45 3.06
N ILE A 667 7.23 -15.69 1.74
CA ILE A 667 8.51 -15.97 1.09
C ILE A 667 9.11 -14.65 0.59
N GLU A 668 10.22 -14.24 1.20
CA GLU A 668 10.94 -13.02 0.83
C GLU A 668 11.69 -13.16 -0.51
N TYR A 669 11.95 -12.04 -1.19
CA TYR A 669 12.69 -12.00 -2.44
C TYR A 669 14.20 -11.78 -2.24
N GLY A 670 14.84 -12.66 -1.47
CA GLY A 670 16.29 -12.63 -1.21
C GLY A 670 16.80 -13.98 -0.69
N ARG A 671 18.03 -14.02 -0.19
CA ARG A 671 18.68 -15.27 0.27
C ARG A 671 17.88 -16.05 1.32
N SER A 672 17.32 -15.38 2.33
CA SER A 672 16.42 -15.97 3.34
C SER A 672 15.19 -16.63 2.72
N GLY A 673 14.71 -16.05 1.62
CA GLY A 673 13.59 -16.54 0.82
C GLY A 673 13.86 -17.88 0.15
N ILE A 674 15.09 -18.16 -0.28
CA ILE A 674 15.45 -19.45 -0.92
C ILE A 674 15.18 -20.62 0.03
N THR A 675 15.56 -20.50 1.30
CA THR A 675 15.33 -21.55 2.31
C THR A 675 13.83 -21.75 2.56
N LYS A 676 13.06 -20.67 2.66
CA LYS A 676 11.59 -20.75 2.81
C LYS A 676 10.93 -21.37 1.58
N LEU A 677 11.36 -20.98 0.38
CA LEU A 677 10.88 -21.49 -0.90
C LEU A 677 11.15 -23.00 -1.03
N GLU A 678 12.35 -23.44 -0.69
CA GLU A 678 12.72 -24.85 -0.70
C GLU A 678 11.88 -25.66 0.30
N ALA A 679 11.71 -25.15 1.52
CA ALA A 679 10.86 -25.79 2.52
C ALA A 679 9.40 -25.89 2.05
N ALA A 680 8.86 -24.82 1.46
CA ALA A 680 7.50 -24.79 0.93
C ALA A 680 7.30 -25.83 -0.18
N ILE A 681 8.24 -25.93 -1.12
CA ILE A 681 8.21 -26.97 -2.18
C ILE A 681 8.28 -28.37 -1.56
N LYS A 682 9.17 -28.58 -0.58
CA LYS A 682 9.35 -29.89 0.05
C LYS A 682 8.11 -30.35 0.81
N ASN A 683 7.42 -29.42 1.47
CA ASN A 683 6.23 -29.67 2.26
C ASN A 683 4.98 -29.88 1.38
N SER A 684 4.84 -29.11 0.29
CA SER A 684 3.64 -29.12 -0.54
C SER A 684 3.66 -30.16 -1.67
N PHE A 685 4.84 -30.62 -2.10
CA PHE A 685 4.98 -31.53 -3.25
C PHE A 685 5.70 -32.82 -2.86
N ARG A 686 5.32 -33.94 -3.48
CA ARG A 686 5.99 -35.24 -3.33
C ARG A 686 6.57 -35.69 -4.70
N PRO A 687 7.82 -36.17 -4.75
CA PRO A 687 8.50 -36.61 -5.97
C PRO A 687 7.69 -37.54 -6.89
N ASP A 688 7.02 -38.53 -6.30
CA ASP A 688 6.37 -39.61 -7.03
C ASP A 688 4.90 -39.33 -7.37
N ILE A 689 4.39 -38.15 -7.01
CA ILE A 689 2.99 -37.77 -7.22
C ILE A 689 2.95 -36.58 -8.18
N PRO A 690 2.33 -36.73 -9.37
CA PRO A 690 2.19 -35.60 -10.28
C PRO A 690 1.39 -34.49 -9.61
N PRO A 691 1.78 -33.21 -9.76
CA PRO A 691 1.04 -32.09 -9.19
C PRO A 691 -0.41 -32.05 -9.71
N THR A 692 -1.34 -31.67 -8.84
CA THR A 692 -2.70 -31.30 -9.25
C THR A 692 -2.66 -30.05 -10.14
N THR A 693 -3.79 -29.70 -10.77
CA THR A 693 -3.90 -28.45 -11.53
C THR A 693 -3.47 -27.23 -10.71
N ASP A 694 -3.92 -27.14 -9.46
CA ASP A 694 -3.53 -26.05 -8.56
C ASP A 694 -2.08 -26.20 -8.06
N GLY A 695 -1.60 -27.44 -7.92
CA GLY A 695 -0.18 -27.71 -7.66
C GLY A 695 0.73 -27.15 -8.76
N TRP A 696 0.37 -27.34 -10.04
CA TRP A 696 1.08 -26.73 -11.17
C TRP A 696 1.05 -25.19 -11.14
N LYS A 697 -0.10 -24.59 -10.77
CA LYS A 697 -0.22 -23.14 -10.58
C LYS A 697 0.73 -22.64 -9.49
N LEU A 698 0.79 -23.34 -8.36
CA LEU A 698 1.65 -22.98 -7.23
C LEU A 698 3.15 -23.15 -7.57
N LEU A 699 3.53 -24.19 -8.31
CA LEU A 699 4.92 -24.34 -8.80
C LEU A 699 5.33 -23.20 -9.73
N ARG A 700 4.44 -22.73 -10.60
CA ARG A 700 4.69 -21.55 -11.43
C ARG A 700 4.87 -20.28 -10.58
N CYS A 701 4.06 -20.12 -9.53
CA CYS A 701 4.21 -19.02 -8.56
C CYS A 701 5.61 -19.02 -7.92
N TYR A 702 6.03 -20.17 -7.38
CA TYR A 702 7.37 -20.39 -6.83
C TYR A 702 8.49 -20.14 -7.84
N GLY A 703 8.28 -20.53 -9.10
CA GLY A 703 9.13 -20.18 -10.22
C GLY A 703 9.36 -18.68 -10.33
N HIS A 704 8.30 -17.89 -10.36
CA HIS A 704 8.42 -16.42 -10.45
C HIS A 704 9.05 -15.81 -9.20
N ILE A 705 8.86 -16.39 -8.02
CA ILE A 705 9.62 -15.98 -6.81
C ILE A 705 11.13 -16.18 -7.03
N LEU A 706 11.54 -17.35 -7.53
CA LEU A 706 12.95 -17.61 -7.82
C LEU A 706 13.48 -16.66 -8.90
N ALA A 707 12.70 -16.39 -9.95
CA ALA A 707 13.07 -15.42 -10.99
C ALA A 707 13.30 -14.01 -10.41
N GLU A 708 12.45 -13.56 -9.49
CA GLU A 708 12.60 -12.26 -8.83
C GLU A 708 13.87 -12.19 -7.96
N ILE A 709 14.21 -13.29 -7.27
CA ILE A 709 15.49 -13.41 -6.56
C ILE A 709 16.66 -13.31 -7.56
N MET A 710 16.56 -13.97 -8.73
CA MET A 710 17.57 -13.87 -9.78
C MET A 710 17.75 -12.43 -10.29
N ILE A 711 16.66 -11.68 -10.46
CA ILE A 711 16.68 -10.28 -10.87
C ILE A 711 17.36 -9.41 -9.78
N LYS A 712 16.97 -9.56 -8.52
CA LYS A 712 17.45 -8.70 -7.43
C LYS A 712 18.93 -8.93 -7.11
N ASP A 713 19.29 -10.19 -6.89
CA ASP A 713 20.59 -10.57 -6.35
C ASP A 713 21.64 -10.70 -7.45
N PHE A 714 21.27 -11.21 -8.63
CA PHE A 714 22.19 -11.50 -9.72
C PHE A 714 22.04 -10.59 -10.94
N LYS A 715 21.10 -9.65 -10.92
CA LYS A 715 20.79 -8.76 -12.06
C LYS A 715 20.50 -9.56 -13.34
N ALA A 716 19.87 -10.72 -13.18
CA ALA A 716 19.46 -11.53 -14.32
C ALA A 716 18.35 -10.84 -15.10
N ALA A 717 18.37 -10.95 -16.42
CA ALA A 717 17.32 -10.46 -17.31
C ALA A 717 16.73 -11.62 -18.12
N TRP A 718 15.43 -11.58 -18.42
CA TRP A 718 14.80 -12.57 -19.30
C TRP A 718 15.53 -12.63 -20.65
N TYR A 719 15.81 -13.85 -21.13
CA TYR A 719 16.65 -14.08 -22.30
C TYR A 719 15.91 -14.83 -23.41
N ASN A 720 15.47 -16.05 -23.14
CA ASN A 720 14.59 -16.80 -24.04
C ASN A 720 13.39 -17.31 -23.24
N ALA A 721 12.20 -16.91 -23.64
CA ALA A 721 10.93 -17.26 -23.02
C ALA A 721 9.89 -17.72 -24.05
N ASP A 722 10.41 -18.31 -25.13
CA ASP A 722 9.61 -18.98 -26.14
C ASP A 722 9.20 -20.38 -25.65
N GLY A 723 8.07 -20.88 -26.14
CA GLY A 723 7.53 -22.18 -25.73
C GLY A 723 6.99 -22.20 -24.29
N GLU A 724 7.00 -23.40 -23.69
CA GLU A 724 6.48 -23.64 -22.34
C GLU A 724 7.32 -22.95 -21.26
N ASP A 725 6.67 -22.57 -20.15
CA ASP A 725 7.30 -21.79 -19.07
C ASP A 725 8.50 -22.49 -18.41
N GLY A 726 8.49 -23.82 -18.36
CA GLY A 726 9.63 -24.63 -17.93
C GLY A 726 10.89 -24.39 -18.77
N GLY A 727 10.76 -23.99 -20.03
CA GLY A 727 11.88 -23.66 -20.92
C GLY A 727 12.40 -22.23 -20.77
N TRP A 728 11.75 -21.38 -19.97
CA TRP A 728 12.11 -19.97 -19.89
C TRP A 728 13.44 -19.78 -19.16
N SER A 729 14.28 -18.93 -19.75
CA SER A 729 15.64 -18.67 -19.31
C SER A 729 15.88 -17.19 -19.06
N MET A 730 16.76 -16.93 -18.10
CA MET A 730 17.31 -15.61 -17.81
C MET A 730 18.82 -15.65 -17.96
N GLN A 731 19.42 -14.51 -18.30
CA GLN A 731 20.86 -14.36 -18.45
C GLN A 731 21.40 -13.40 -17.39
N THR A 732 22.44 -13.80 -16.68
CA THR A 732 23.19 -12.93 -15.76
C THR A 732 24.14 -12.01 -16.52
N PRO A 733 24.66 -10.93 -15.91
CA PRO A 733 25.65 -10.05 -16.55
C PRO A 733 26.92 -10.77 -17.03
N TRP A 734 27.28 -11.90 -16.42
CA TRP A 734 28.41 -12.75 -16.83
C TRP A 734 28.02 -13.87 -17.80
N LYS A 735 26.84 -13.77 -18.43
CA LYS A 735 26.34 -14.65 -19.50
C LYS A 735 25.98 -16.08 -19.06
N THR A 736 25.85 -16.33 -17.76
CA THR A 736 25.28 -17.59 -17.26
C THR A 736 23.78 -17.60 -17.50
N LEU A 737 23.26 -18.69 -18.07
CA LEU A 737 21.84 -18.90 -18.28
C LEU A 737 21.23 -19.69 -17.12
N VAL A 738 20.15 -19.18 -16.56
CA VAL A 738 19.39 -19.80 -15.48
C VAL A 738 17.96 -20.06 -15.93
N PHE A 739 17.34 -21.14 -15.43
CA PHE A 739 15.98 -21.55 -15.80
C PHE A 739 15.12 -21.63 -14.53
N PRO A 740 14.53 -20.52 -14.06
CA PRO A 740 13.94 -20.49 -12.73
C PRO A 740 12.75 -21.45 -12.59
N MET A 741 11.85 -21.52 -13.58
CA MET A 741 10.70 -22.44 -13.53
C MET A 741 11.18 -23.90 -13.51
N ALA A 742 12.08 -24.26 -14.44
CA ALA A 742 12.65 -25.61 -14.51
C ALA A 742 13.32 -26.01 -13.21
N LYS A 743 14.04 -25.08 -12.56
CA LYS A 743 14.75 -25.39 -11.32
C LYS A 743 13.77 -25.68 -10.20
N ILE A 744 12.67 -24.95 -10.11
CA ILE A 744 11.59 -25.24 -9.16
C ILE A 744 10.93 -26.59 -9.46
N TYR A 745 10.63 -26.88 -10.73
CA TYR A 745 10.04 -28.17 -11.12
C TYR A 745 10.98 -29.34 -10.78
N LYS A 746 12.29 -29.20 -11.02
CA LYS A 746 13.30 -30.19 -10.61
C LYS A 746 13.43 -30.32 -9.10
N THR A 747 13.32 -29.24 -8.36
CA THR A 747 13.32 -29.27 -6.88
C THR A 747 12.10 -30.03 -6.36
N ALA A 748 10.93 -29.81 -6.94
CA ALA A 748 9.71 -30.53 -6.59
C ALA A 748 9.81 -32.03 -6.91
N ALA A 749 10.31 -32.37 -8.10
CA ALA A 749 10.41 -33.75 -8.58
C ALA A 749 11.57 -34.54 -7.96
N ASN A 750 12.76 -33.96 -7.85
CA ASN A 750 13.99 -34.68 -7.50
C ASN A 750 14.54 -34.35 -6.12
N ARG A 751 13.91 -33.44 -5.37
CA ARG A 751 14.41 -32.89 -4.10
C ARG A 751 15.80 -32.25 -4.22
N ASP A 752 16.10 -31.65 -5.38
CA ASP A 752 17.30 -30.84 -5.57
C ASP A 752 17.43 -29.77 -4.46
N ASP A 753 18.66 -29.46 -4.08
CA ASP A 753 18.96 -28.39 -3.12
C ASP A 753 18.95 -27.02 -3.85
N LEU A 754 18.03 -26.13 -3.45
CA LEU A 754 17.93 -24.78 -4.01
C LEU A 754 18.96 -23.84 -3.37
N GLY A 755 19.27 -24.04 -2.09
CA GLY A 755 20.35 -23.33 -1.39
C GLY A 755 21.69 -23.54 -2.06
N ALA A 756 22.08 -24.78 -2.33
CA ALA A 756 23.32 -25.13 -3.02
C ALA A 756 23.37 -24.54 -4.45
N TYR A 757 22.23 -24.52 -5.15
CA TYR A 757 22.14 -23.88 -6.47
C TYR A 757 22.36 -22.36 -6.40
N TYR A 758 21.74 -21.69 -5.42
CA TYR A 758 21.93 -20.27 -5.17
C TYR A 758 23.39 -19.95 -4.79
N ASP A 759 23.98 -20.72 -3.88
CA ASP A 759 25.35 -20.52 -3.41
C ASP A 759 26.38 -20.76 -4.53
N ALA A 760 26.11 -21.67 -5.46
CA ALA A 760 26.93 -21.86 -6.66
C ALA A 760 26.91 -20.62 -7.57
N LEU A 761 25.73 -20.01 -7.81
CA LEU A 761 25.62 -18.77 -8.57
C LEU A 761 26.28 -17.59 -7.85
N LEU A 762 26.18 -17.53 -6.52
CA LEU A 762 26.83 -16.51 -5.70
C LEU A 762 28.36 -16.63 -5.76
N SER A 763 28.87 -17.85 -5.66
CA SER A 763 30.31 -18.14 -5.81
C SER A 763 30.82 -17.75 -7.19
N GLU A 764 30.05 -18.04 -8.25
CA GLU A 764 30.37 -17.62 -9.61
C GLU A 764 30.43 -16.09 -9.74
N LYS A 765 29.41 -15.38 -9.22
CA LYS A 765 29.35 -13.91 -9.18
C LYS A 765 30.57 -13.32 -8.49
N LEU A 766 30.92 -13.82 -7.30
CA LEU A 766 32.07 -13.32 -6.53
C LEU A 766 33.40 -13.56 -7.26
N ARG A 767 33.57 -14.73 -7.88
CA ARG A 767 34.76 -15.07 -8.66
C ARG A 767 34.95 -14.11 -9.85
N LEU A 768 33.88 -13.73 -10.53
CA LEU A 768 33.93 -12.90 -11.74
C LEU A 768 33.93 -11.39 -11.43
N GLN A 769 33.51 -10.97 -10.24
CA GLN A 769 33.57 -9.58 -9.76
C GLN A 769 34.85 -9.24 -8.97
N GLY A 770 35.82 -10.16 -8.87
CA GLY A 770 37.09 -9.93 -8.17
C GLY A 770 37.00 -9.93 -6.64
N GLY A 771 35.96 -10.52 -6.06
CA GLY A 771 35.78 -10.63 -4.61
C GLY A 771 36.68 -11.71 -3.98
N PRO A 772 36.98 -11.62 -2.66
CA PRO A 772 37.89 -12.54 -1.98
C PRO A 772 37.36 -13.98 -2.07
N ARG A 773 38.27 -14.92 -2.35
CA ARG A 773 37.97 -16.36 -2.36
C ARG A 773 37.57 -16.79 -0.94
N PRO A 774 36.45 -17.51 -0.75
CA PRO A 774 36.15 -18.10 0.55
C PRO A 774 37.22 -19.16 0.87
N GLY A 775 37.89 -18.97 1.99
CA GLY A 775 38.74 -19.96 2.66
C GLY A 775 38.01 -20.55 3.84
#